data_AF-A0A913ZYA9-F1
#
_entry.id   AF-A0A913ZYA9-F1
#
_cell.length_a   1.000
_cell.length_b   1.000
_cell.length_c   1.000
_cell.angle_alpha   90.00
_cell.angle_beta   90.00
_cell.angle_gamma   90.00
#
_symmetry.space_group_name_H-M   'P 1'
#
loop_
_entity.id
_entity.type
_entity.pdbx_description
1 polymer ?
#
loop_
_entity_poly.entity_id
_entity_poly.type
_entity_poly.pdbx_seq_one_letter_code
_entity_poly.pdbx_strand_id
1 'polypeptide(L)'
;MSGKAEDVQLVAEEAEKAIHEQEERSENTGLAVREEVVEDRVGSLKEKKGDSPAMEGANNEAFQEVCDEDQPPRDVGDVSMQPTMEEPDQARGQSTLSGSVESLLDKSGMMEHADQLESNGYESMQTLSLASKEDLMASGLKRGHASLMVHLTAVRQERLKKEKQEDGGANVQDIIVENGADEAEEMEKKPNGNGYEVIAADTATTTQVAERGNWGRQMDYILSCVGYAVGLGNIWRFPYLCYRHGGGVFLIPYIMMLFLAGMPLFFLETAFGQYASQGPVTIWRACPLFAGIGWAMVIISAMVVIYYNIIMAWTAFFIFKSFTLELPWSNCDNAWNSDNCGYAVPPNGTMLNGTWLNQTMVEMMNMSMPNRSVTPAEDYWNKIVLDKSEGIDDLGPVRWQMALCLLLSWVVVFLCICRGVKSSGKVVYFTATFPYVILVCLLIRALTLEGASEGIWYYMNADWKLLKNSKVWNDAASQIFYSLGPAWGGVLTFSSYNKFNHNCFRDAIMVPIINCGTSIFAGFVVFATLGFMSVKTGMDIKDVAVQGPGLVFVTYPEAIAQMPLAPLWSFLFFFMLFLVGLDTQFGMTETVISGFIDQFPDHLRKRKTLFALGICCLFFLLGLPLVTRGGIYVFELINWYSAWISLMIVGMTECIAIAYFYGFRRFIGDIKKMLGYETVFWWWYCICWLFVTPAIILFIIGFGIYEYQPVYYGTYNYPPWSEALGWVMAFIAPTMIPVFMVVNFLKSEGSNIIEKFSNVIKPTKEWDLAHGTSPETNPAQMPLTQYKMATTMNGTKPGQAV
;
A
#
# COMPACT_ATOMS: atom_id res chain seq x y z
N MET A 1 21.44 50.23 5.16
CA MET A 1 21.97 49.31 4.13
C MET A 1 23.47 49.55 3.97
N SER A 2 24.27 48.91 4.82
CA SER A 2 25.75 48.90 4.72
C SER A 2 26.40 47.78 5.55
N GLY A 3 25.70 47.18 6.53
CA GLY A 3 26.25 46.10 7.39
C GLY A 3 25.68 44.71 7.10
N LYS A 4 25.36 44.38 5.83
CA LYS A 4 24.93 43.02 5.43
C LYS A 4 25.74 42.43 4.27
N ALA A 5 26.74 43.17 3.77
CA ALA A 5 27.62 42.71 2.69
C ALA A 5 28.90 42.07 3.24
N GLU A 6 29.43 42.57 4.37
CA GLU A 6 30.64 42.04 5.00
C GLU A 6 30.43 40.64 5.60
N ASP A 7 29.24 40.35 6.18
CA ASP A 7 28.94 39.05 6.77
C ASP A 7 28.82 37.91 5.73
N VAL A 8 28.44 38.23 4.49
CA VAL A 8 28.33 37.23 3.40
C VAL A 8 29.71 36.91 2.81
N GLN A 9 30.61 37.89 2.83
CA GLN A 9 31.97 37.74 2.31
C GLN A 9 32.85 36.93 3.27
N LEU A 10 32.65 37.10 4.59
CA LEU A 10 33.35 36.34 5.62
C LEU A 10 32.98 34.84 5.62
N VAL A 11 31.70 34.52 5.38
CA VAL A 11 31.20 33.14 5.28
C VAL A 11 31.69 32.44 4.01
N ALA A 12 31.90 33.18 2.92
CA ALA A 12 32.47 32.64 1.68
C ALA A 12 33.96 32.30 1.83
N GLU A 13 34.75 33.15 2.51
CA GLU A 13 36.17 32.89 2.78
C GLU A 13 36.39 31.72 3.76
N GLU A 14 35.50 31.53 4.74
CA GLU A 14 35.56 30.35 5.63
C GLU A 14 35.19 29.04 4.91
N ALA A 15 34.27 29.10 3.93
CA ALA A 15 33.91 27.94 3.12
C ALA A 15 35.03 27.52 2.16
N GLU A 16 35.74 28.46 1.54
CA GLU A 16 36.90 28.16 0.68
C GLU A 16 38.07 27.56 1.48
N LYS A 17 38.33 28.05 2.70
CA LYS A 17 39.33 27.45 3.58
C LYS A 17 39.00 26.01 3.98
N ALA A 18 37.73 25.72 4.26
CA ALA A 18 37.30 24.38 4.64
C ALA A 18 37.40 23.36 3.49
N ILE A 19 37.24 23.80 2.24
CA ILE A 19 37.41 22.97 1.05
C ILE A 19 38.90 22.69 0.82
N HIS A 20 39.76 23.69 0.97
CA HIS A 20 41.21 23.54 0.81
C HIS A 20 41.82 22.61 1.88
N GLU A 21 41.31 22.65 3.12
CA GLU A 21 41.70 21.72 4.20
C GLU A 21 41.19 20.28 3.98
N GLN A 22 40.10 20.08 3.23
CA GLN A 22 39.63 18.74 2.85
C GLN A 22 40.45 18.13 1.72
N GLU A 23 40.88 18.94 0.75
CA GLU A 23 41.76 18.48 -0.34
C GLU A 23 43.16 18.09 0.18
N GLU A 24 43.73 18.85 1.12
CA GLU A 24 45.02 18.53 1.75
C GLU A 24 44.95 17.25 2.63
N ARG A 25 43.76 16.94 3.17
CA ARG A 25 43.51 15.72 3.96
C ARG A 25 43.30 14.48 3.09
N SER A 26 42.81 14.68 1.87
CA SER A 26 42.67 13.65 0.83
C SER A 26 44.04 13.22 0.30
N GLU A 27 44.98 14.15 0.11
CA GLU A 27 46.34 13.82 -0.36
C GLU A 27 47.20 13.08 0.69
N ASN A 28 46.92 13.27 1.99
CA ASN A 28 47.68 12.63 3.07
C ASN A 28 47.19 11.24 3.51
N THR A 29 46.08 10.74 2.93
CA THR A 29 45.54 9.41 3.24
C THR A 29 45.70 8.48 2.05
N GLY A 30 46.95 8.05 1.80
CA GLY A 30 47.30 7.16 0.71
C GLY A 30 46.43 5.91 0.62
N LEU A 31 45.48 5.91 -0.32
CA LEU A 31 44.70 4.75 -0.76
C LEU A 31 44.53 4.85 -2.28
N ALA A 32 45.48 4.23 -2.97
CA ALA A 32 45.47 4.05 -4.42
C ALA A 32 44.53 2.90 -4.81
N VAL A 33 43.65 3.13 -5.79
CA VAL A 33 43.18 2.08 -6.70
C VAL A 33 43.31 2.60 -8.14
N ARG A 34 43.98 1.77 -8.95
CA ARG A 34 44.55 2.01 -10.29
C ARG A 34 43.55 2.45 -11.35
N GLU A 35 43.91 3.48 -12.13
CA GLU A 35 43.58 3.60 -13.55
C GLU A 35 44.84 3.39 -14.39
N GLU A 36 44.73 2.59 -15.45
CA GLU A 36 45.79 2.33 -16.42
C GLU A 36 45.46 3.06 -17.73
N VAL A 37 46.15 4.19 -17.92
CA VAL A 37 46.69 4.82 -19.14
C VAL A 37 46.23 4.25 -20.50
N VAL A 38 45.69 5.13 -21.36
CA VAL A 38 46.32 5.51 -22.66
C VAL A 38 45.91 6.96 -23.01
N GLU A 39 46.83 7.90 -22.79
CA GLU A 39 46.93 9.14 -23.56
C GLU A 39 47.47 8.79 -24.96
N ASP A 40 46.90 9.34 -26.03
CA ASP A 40 47.63 10.34 -26.81
C ASP A 40 46.73 11.09 -27.82
N ARG A 41 47.06 12.37 -28.02
CA ARG A 41 46.52 13.33 -29.02
C ARG A 41 45.10 13.84 -28.75
N VAL A 42 44.99 15.12 -28.39
CA VAL A 42 44.93 16.24 -29.36
C VAL A 42 44.98 17.54 -28.57
N GLY A 43 46.16 18.17 -28.55
CA GLY A 43 46.27 19.60 -28.37
C GLY A 43 46.37 20.24 -29.75
N SER A 44 45.34 20.98 -30.18
CA SER A 44 45.52 22.15 -31.02
C SER A 44 44.21 22.93 -31.19
N LEU A 45 44.26 24.21 -30.83
CA LEU A 45 43.46 25.33 -31.37
C LEU A 45 41.97 25.35 -30.95
N LYS A 46 41.56 26.05 -29.88
CA LYS A 46 41.58 27.52 -29.65
C LYS A 46 41.06 28.37 -30.83
N GLU A 47 39.97 29.09 -30.52
CA GLU A 47 39.44 30.32 -31.14
C GLU A 47 38.81 30.15 -32.54
N LYS A 48 37.65 30.71 -32.89
CA LYS A 48 36.99 31.99 -32.55
C LYS A 48 35.57 31.99 -33.18
N LYS A 49 34.63 32.69 -32.52
CA LYS A 49 33.49 33.50 -33.08
C LYS A 49 32.53 32.80 -34.07
N GLY A 50 31.22 32.94 -34.02
CA GLY A 50 30.33 33.95 -33.43
C GLY A 50 29.11 34.06 -34.35
N ASP A 51 27.94 34.24 -33.73
CA ASP A 51 26.67 34.77 -34.26
C ASP A 51 25.94 34.16 -35.48
N SER A 52 24.64 33.90 -35.25
CA SER A 52 23.50 33.70 -36.17
C SER A 52 23.31 34.87 -37.17
N PRO A 53 22.44 34.85 -38.22
CA PRO A 53 21.10 34.19 -38.27
C PRO A 53 20.56 33.69 -39.65
N ALA A 54 19.38 33.04 -39.56
CA ALA A 54 18.21 33.08 -40.47
C ALA A 54 18.18 32.42 -41.88
N MET A 55 17.01 31.77 -42.07
CA MET A 55 16.12 31.72 -43.24
C MET A 55 16.24 30.64 -44.33
N GLU A 56 15.10 29.95 -44.48
CA GLU A 56 14.39 29.56 -45.71
C GLU A 56 15.05 28.67 -46.78
N GLY A 57 14.38 27.53 -47.01
CA GLY A 57 13.70 27.36 -48.30
C GLY A 57 14.27 26.32 -49.26
N ALA A 58 13.39 25.36 -49.59
CA ALA A 58 13.21 24.72 -50.89
C ALA A 58 14.21 23.64 -51.35
N ASN A 59 13.66 22.42 -51.41
CA ASN A 59 13.50 21.53 -52.57
C ASN A 59 14.70 21.11 -53.45
N ASN A 60 14.64 19.79 -53.73
CA ASN A 60 15.11 19.06 -54.92
C ASN A 60 16.62 18.98 -55.09
N GLU A 61 17.21 17.96 -55.69
CA GLU A 61 16.89 16.60 -56.15
C GLU A 61 18.27 16.05 -56.56
N ALA A 62 18.43 14.72 -56.53
CA ALA A 62 19.41 13.95 -57.30
C ALA A 62 20.92 14.19 -57.05
N PHE A 63 21.65 13.14 -56.70
CA PHE A 63 22.55 12.49 -57.66
C PHE A 63 23.00 11.10 -57.18
N GLN A 64 22.95 10.16 -58.13
CA GLN A 64 23.54 8.82 -58.11
C GLN A 64 25.07 8.88 -58.17
N GLU A 65 25.75 7.90 -57.57
CA GLU A 65 26.67 6.91 -58.22
C GLU A 65 27.47 6.17 -57.12
N VAL A 66 27.29 4.85 -56.99
CA VAL A 66 28.05 3.76 -57.64
C VAL A 66 29.47 3.59 -57.08
N CYS A 67 29.68 2.48 -56.37
CA CYS A 67 30.84 1.59 -56.52
C CYS A 67 30.36 0.15 -56.31
N ASP A 68 30.51 -0.64 -57.36
CA ASP A 68 30.23 -2.07 -57.51
C ASP A 68 31.47 -2.93 -57.18
N GLU A 69 31.30 -4.25 -57.28
CA GLU A 69 32.24 -5.39 -57.29
C GLU A 69 32.39 -6.20 -55.97
N ASP A 70 32.29 -7.54 -55.93
CA ASP A 70 31.89 -8.56 -56.92
C ASP A 70 31.74 -9.97 -56.26
N GLN A 71 30.63 -10.66 -56.57
CA GLN A 71 30.44 -12.12 -56.85
C GLN A 71 30.67 -13.28 -55.83
N PRO A 72 30.15 -14.53 -56.08
CA PRO A 72 28.90 -14.96 -56.77
C PRO A 72 28.13 -16.15 -56.07
N PRO A 73 26.99 -16.64 -56.64
CA PRO A 73 26.06 -17.62 -56.03
C PRO A 73 26.05 -19.02 -56.70
N ARG A 74 25.39 -20.00 -56.05
CA ARG A 74 24.92 -21.33 -56.56
C ARG A 74 23.77 -21.82 -55.66
N ASP A 75 22.76 -22.59 -56.03
CA ASP A 75 22.22 -23.09 -57.30
C ASP A 75 20.78 -23.57 -56.99
N VAL A 76 19.94 -23.56 -58.02
CA VAL A 76 18.51 -23.94 -58.03
C VAL A 76 18.33 -25.44 -58.22
N GLY A 77 17.24 -26.01 -57.66
CA GLY A 77 16.75 -27.35 -57.99
C GLY A 77 15.25 -27.50 -57.71
N ASP A 78 14.43 -27.19 -58.72
CA ASP A 78 13.02 -27.58 -58.86
C ASP A 78 12.86 -29.10 -58.99
N VAL A 79 11.80 -29.70 -58.40
CA VAL A 79 10.89 -30.66 -59.09
C VAL A 79 9.49 -30.59 -58.45
N SER A 80 8.49 -30.52 -59.32
CA SER A 80 7.04 -30.42 -59.12
C SER A 80 6.31 -31.76 -59.01
N MET A 81 5.12 -31.75 -58.40
CA MET A 81 3.81 -32.31 -58.87
C MET A 81 2.90 -32.83 -57.73
N GLN A 82 1.70 -32.23 -57.64
CA GLN A 82 0.46 -32.78 -57.02
C GLN A 82 -0.17 -33.85 -57.96
N PRO A 83 -1.40 -34.43 -57.78
CA PRO A 83 -2.47 -34.24 -56.78
C PRO A 83 -3.20 -35.56 -56.35
N THR A 84 -4.42 -35.43 -55.80
CA THR A 84 -5.52 -36.41 -55.53
C THR A 84 -5.57 -36.98 -54.09
N MET A 85 -6.70 -37.28 -53.45
CA MET A 85 -8.14 -36.91 -53.44
C MET A 85 -8.76 -37.80 -52.32
N GLU A 86 -9.96 -37.47 -51.82
CA GLU A 86 -10.92 -38.35 -51.09
C GLU A 86 -10.83 -38.54 -49.55
N GLU A 87 -11.83 -37.94 -48.89
CA GLU A 87 -12.60 -38.36 -47.68
C GLU A 87 -13.17 -39.81 -47.78
N PRO A 88 -13.97 -40.35 -46.82
CA PRO A 88 -14.03 -40.26 -45.35
C PRO A 88 -14.22 -41.66 -44.69
N ASP A 89 -14.67 -41.70 -43.42
CA ASP A 89 -15.44 -42.76 -42.72
C ASP A 89 -14.84 -43.53 -41.52
N GLN A 90 -15.42 -43.17 -40.36
CA GLN A 90 -16.14 -44.01 -39.38
C GLN A 90 -15.71 -45.47 -39.06
N ALA A 91 -15.54 -45.65 -37.75
CA ALA A 91 -16.15 -46.67 -36.88
C ALA A 91 -15.41 -48.00 -36.57
N ARG A 92 -15.32 -48.21 -35.25
CA ARG A 92 -15.53 -49.45 -34.46
C ARG A 92 -14.53 -50.62 -34.52
N GLY A 93 -14.25 -51.11 -33.30
CA GLY A 93 -14.00 -52.52 -32.99
C GLY A 93 -12.56 -52.81 -32.56
N GLN A 94 -12.24 -52.75 -31.26
CA GLN A 94 -12.15 -53.93 -30.38
C GLN A 94 -11.51 -55.17 -31.04
N SER A 95 -10.32 -55.58 -30.59
CA SER A 95 -10.19 -56.67 -29.61
C SER A 95 -8.73 -57.18 -29.46
N THR A 96 -8.36 -57.39 -28.19
CA THR A 96 -7.60 -58.54 -27.65
C THR A 96 -6.15 -58.81 -28.06
N LEU A 97 -5.26 -58.71 -27.07
CA LEU A 97 -4.48 -59.82 -26.47
C LEU A 97 -3.74 -59.23 -25.24
N SER A 98 -4.20 -59.52 -24.00
CA SER A 98 -3.76 -60.65 -23.15
C SER A 98 -2.25 -60.59 -22.88
N GLY A 99 -1.82 -60.13 -21.71
CA GLY A 99 -1.65 -60.97 -20.50
C GLY A 99 -0.15 -61.20 -20.32
N SER A 100 0.48 -61.19 -19.14
CA SER A 100 0.03 -61.26 -17.77
C SER A 100 1.16 -60.72 -16.89
N VAL A 101 0.83 -59.94 -15.86
CA VAL A 101 1.34 -60.18 -14.51
C VAL A 101 0.14 -59.93 -13.59
N GLU A 102 -0.60 -61.01 -13.37
CA GLU A 102 -1.57 -61.16 -12.29
C GLU A 102 -0.89 -61.98 -11.18
N SER A 103 -1.54 -62.00 -10.02
CA SER A 103 -1.22 -62.79 -8.82
C SER A 103 -0.31 -62.04 -7.82
N LEU A 104 -0.72 -61.74 -6.58
CA LEU A 104 -1.86 -62.14 -5.73
C LEU A 104 -2.12 -60.96 -4.76
N LEU A 105 -3.32 -60.37 -4.62
CA LEU A 105 -4.55 -60.90 -4.00
C LEU A 105 -4.27 -61.52 -2.61
N ASP A 106 -4.99 -61.29 -1.52
CA ASP A 106 -6.35 -60.78 -1.28
C ASP A 106 -6.53 -60.86 0.26
N LYS A 107 -7.38 -60.00 0.81
CA LYS A 107 -8.41 -60.43 1.79
C LYS A 107 -9.45 -59.33 1.99
N SER A 108 -10.59 -59.53 1.32
CA SER A 108 -11.99 -59.41 1.80
C SER A 108 -12.38 -58.11 2.53
N GLY A 109 -13.34 -57.29 2.07
CA GLY A 109 -14.62 -57.61 1.47
C GLY A 109 -15.74 -57.26 2.46
N MET A 110 -16.49 -56.18 2.20
CA MET A 110 -17.91 -56.05 2.54
C MET A 110 -18.53 -54.86 1.78
N MET A 111 -19.54 -55.21 1.00
CA MET A 111 -20.44 -54.39 0.20
C MET A 111 -21.54 -53.76 1.08
N GLU A 112 -22.20 -52.73 0.57
CA GLU A 112 -23.63 -52.44 0.78
C GLU A 112 -24.15 -52.33 2.24
N HIS A 113 -23.94 -51.17 2.87
CA HIS A 113 -24.87 -50.60 3.87
C HIS A 113 -24.41 -49.19 4.29
N ALA A 114 -24.68 -48.18 3.46
CA ALA A 114 -24.46 -46.79 3.87
C ALA A 114 -25.39 -45.77 3.18
N ASP A 115 -26.54 -46.20 2.65
CA ASP A 115 -27.55 -45.31 2.03
C ASP A 115 -28.94 -45.44 2.71
N GLN A 116 -28.99 -45.81 3.99
CA GLN A 116 -30.26 -45.97 4.74
C GLN A 116 -30.27 -45.42 6.18
N LEU A 117 -29.40 -44.47 6.55
CA LEU A 117 -29.36 -43.93 7.92
C LEU A 117 -29.22 -42.40 8.09
N GLU A 118 -29.48 -41.58 7.07
CA GLU A 118 -29.56 -40.11 7.23
C GLU A 118 -30.90 -39.51 6.77
N SER A 119 -32.02 -40.23 6.97
CA SER A 119 -33.38 -39.71 6.70
C SER A 119 -34.35 -39.76 7.89
N ASN A 120 -33.86 -39.80 9.13
CA ASN A 120 -34.72 -39.68 10.33
C ASN A 120 -34.02 -38.86 11.43
N GLY A 121 -34.37 -37.58 11.53
CA GLY A 121 -33.85 -36.70 12.59
C GLY A 121 -34.22 -35.23 12.49
N TYR A 122 -35.00 -34.84 11.47
CA TYR A 122 -35.48 -33.47 11.26
C TYR A 122 -37.01 -33.44 11.19
N GLU A 123 -37.72 -33.93 12.22
CA GLU A 123 -39.13 -33.59 12.43
C GLU A 123 -39.66 -34.01 13.82
N SER A 124 -39.10 -33.46 14.90
CA SER A 124 -39.74 -33.55 16.23
C SER A 124 -39.17 -32.57 17.25
N MET A 125 -39.01 -31.29 16.92
CA MET A 125 -38.68 -30.29 17.96
C MET A 125 -39.09 -28.84 17.63
N GLN A 126 -40.33 -28.65 17.19
CA GLN A 126 -41.04 -27.39 17.41
C GLN A 126 -42.31 -27.65 18.22
N THR A 127 -42.53 -26.78 19.21
CA THR A 127 -43.66 -26.69 20.17
C THR A 127 -43.58 -27.56 21.43
N LEU A 128 -43.00 -27.00 22.49
CA LEU A 128 -43.73 -26.65 23.72
C LEU A 128 -42.81 -25.87 24.68
N SER A 129 -43.27 -24.68 25.05
CA SER A 129 -42.57 -23.68 25.85
C SER A 129 -42.79 -23.84 27.36
N LEU A 130 -41.92 -23.17 28.14
CA LEU A 130 -42.25 -22.52 29.42
C LEU A 130 -42.83 -23.40 30.54
N ALA A 131 -41.94 -24.04 31.30
CA ALA A 131 -41.96 -24.15 32.77
C ALA A 131 -40.76 -25.00 33.21
N SER A 132 -40.31 -24.87 34.46
CA SER A 132 -39.16 -25.60 35.04
C SER A 132 -37.75 -25.06 34.72
N LYS A 133 -37.59 -23.73 34.74
CA LYS A 133 -36.28 -23.08 34.90
C LYS A 133 -35.97 -22.66 36.34
N GLU A 134 -36.80 -23.07 37.32
CA GLU A 134 -36.63 -22.70 38.73
C GLU A 134 -36.21 -23.87 39.66
N ASP A 135 -36.24 -25.13 39.24
CA ASP A 135 -35.96 -26.28 40.14
C ASP A 135 -34.63 -27.02 39.94
N LEU A 136 -33.74 -26.54 39.06
CA LEU A 136 -32.40 -27.14 38.85
C LEU A 136 -31.24 -26.25 39.29
N MET A 137 -31.53 -25.18 40.02
CA MET A 137 -30.57 -24.30 40.70
C MET A 137 -30.43 -24.64 42.20
N ALA A 138 -30.38 -25.93 42.56
CA ALA A 138 -30.11 -26.35 43.93
C ALA A 138 -29.54 -27.78 44.03
N SER A 139 -28.24 -27.97 43.78
CA SER A 139 -27.37 -28.92 44.53
C SER A 139 -25.97 -28.98 43.91
N GLY A 140 -24.96 -29.05 44.78
CA GLY A 140 -23.57 -28.75 44.45
C GLY A 140 -22.85 -29.81 43.62
N LEU A 141 -22.28 -29.38 42.49
CA LEU A 141 -21.22 -30.10 41.80
C LEU A 141 -20.20 -29.13 41.18
N LYS A 142 -19.62 -28.24 42.00
CA LYS A 142 -18.48 -27.38 41.59
C LYS A 142 -17.29 -27.37 42.55
N ARG A 143 -17.28 -28.18 43.62
CA ARG A 143 -16.15 -28.25 44.57
C ARG A 143 -15.21 -29.45 44.41
N GLY A 144 -15.59 -30.48 43.65
CA GLY A 144 -14.76 -31.69 43.49
C GLY A 144 -13.58 -31.52 42.51
N HIS A 145 -13.78 -30.86 41.37
CA HIS A 145 -12.76 -30.78 40.32
C HIS A 145 -11.58 -29.85 40.64
N ALA A 146 -11.80 -28.75 41.36
CA ALA A 146 -10.72 -27.85 41.76
C ALA A 146 -9.84 -28.47 42.86
N SER A 147 -10.43 -29.21 43.80
CA SER A 147 -9.68 -29.85 44.89
C SER A 147 -8.79 -30.99 44.39
N LEU A 148 -9.24 -31.75 43.39
CA LEU A 148 -8.45 -32.85 42.82
C LEU A 148 -7.22 -32.33 42.04
N MET A 149 -7.37 -31.23 41.30
CA MET A 149 -6.26 -30.62 40.55
C MET A 149 -5.22 -29.97 41.47
N VAL A 150 -5.64 -29.33 42.56
CA VAL A 150 -4.72 -28.78 43.57
C VAL A 150 -3.96 -29.90 44.28
N HIS A 151 -4.63 -31.02 44.62
CA HIS A 151 -3.98 -32.14 45.28
C HIS A 151 -2.99 -32.88 44.36
N LEU A 152 -3.33 -33.08 43.08
CA LEU A 152 -2.41 -33.67 42.09
C LEU A 152 -1.19 -32.78 41.82
N THR A 153 -1.35 -31.45 41.87
CA THR A 153 -0.25 -30.51 41.68
C THR A 153 0.68 -30.48 42.91
N ALA A 154 0.11 -30.57 44.12
CA ALA A 154 0.88 -30.64 45.37
C ALA A 154 1.68 -31.96 45.48
N VAL A 155 1.07 -33.10 45.13
CA VAL A 155 1.74 -34.42 45.12
C VAL A 155 2.88 -34.45 44.09
N ARG A 156 2.72 -33.77 42.94
CA ARG A 156 3.78 -33.64 41.92
C ARG A 156 4.95 -32.78 42.42
N GLN A 157 4.69 -31.73 43.18
CA GLN A 157 5.74 -30.90 43.77
C GLN A 157 6.48 -31.57 44.94
N GLU A 158 5.81 -32.38 45.74
CA GLU A 158 6.48 -33.18 46.78
C GLU A 158 7.37 -34.28 46.19
N ARG A 159 6.96 -34.90 45.08
CA ARG A 159 7.78 -35.90 44.39
C ARG A 159 9.05 -35.28 43.79
N LEU A 160 8.95 -34.08 43.21
CA LEU A 160 10.10 -33.31 42.71
C LEU A 160 11.01 -32.76 43.82
N LYS A 161 10.48 -32.52 45.03
CA LYS A 161 11.29 -32.15 46.20
C LYS A 161 12.06 -33.34 46.76
N LYS A 162 11.48 -34.55 46.73
CA LYS A 162 12.18 -35.79 47.13
C LYS A 162 13.28 -36.18 46.15
N GLU A 163 13.06 -36.02 44.84
CA GLU A 163 14.11 -36.24 43.82
C GLU A 163 15.26 -35.24 43.93
N LYS A 164 15.03 -34.03 44.47
CA LYS A 164 16.09 -33.03 44.72
C LYS A 164 16.84 -33.19 46.05
N GLN A 165 16.47 -34.15 46.89
CA GLN A 165 17.07 -34.35 48.21
C GLN A 165 17.98 -35.60 48.29
N GLU A 166 18.02 -36.42 47.24
CA GLU A 166 18.86 -37.64 47.15
C GLU A 166 20.18 -37.44 46.40
N ASP A 167 20.37 -36.36 45.64
CA ASP A 167 21.67 -36.06 45.00
C ASP A 167 22.45 -34.99 45.77
N GLY A 168 23.09 -35.43 46.85
CA GLY A 168 24.14 -34.69 47.54
C GLY A 168 25.53 -35.17 47.14
N GLY A 169 26.24 -34.35 46.34
CA GLY A 169 27.71 -34.28 46.39
C GLY A 169 28.46 -34.46 45.07
N ALA A 170 28.84 -33.34 44.44
CA ALA A 170 30.21 -33.03 44.00
C ALA A 170 30.23 -31.69 43.24
N ASN A 171 31.36 -31.00 43.32
CA ASN A 171 31.52 -29.56 43.15
C ASN A 171 31.97 -29.16 41.73
N VAL A 172 31.52 -27.98 41.30
CA VAL A 172 32.10 -27.01 40.34
C VAL A 172 32.52 -27.49 38.95
N GLN A 173 31.72 -27.12 37.93
CA GLN A 173 32.01 -26.11 36.88
C GLN A 173 31.03 -26.37 35.71
N ASP A 174 30.47 -25.30 35.14
CA ASP A 174 29.67 -25.24 33.91
C ASP A 174 28.22 -25.76 33.96
N ILE A 175 27.26 -24.82 33.88
CA ILE A 175 26.08 -24.79 32.97
C ILE A 175 25.32 -23.49 33.29
N ILE A 176 25.51 -22.45 32.47
CA ILE A 176 24.48 -21.46 32.10
C ILE A 176 24.85 -20.89 30.72
N VAL A 177 24.06 -21.20 29.67
CA VAL A 177 23.49 -20.32 28.60
C VAL A 177 22.44 -21.23 27.90
N GLU A 178 21.17 -20.90 27.65
CA GLU A 178 20.58 -19.78 26.92
C GLU A 178 19.15 -19.51 27.38
N ASN A 179 18.88 -18.27 27.82
CA ASN A 179 17.88 -17.41 27.21
C ASN A 179 17.82 -16.07 27.96
N GLY A 180 18.30 -15.02 27.29
CA GLY A 180 17.88 -13.64 27.53
C GLY A 180 18.66 -12.87 28.59
N ALA A 181 19.77 -12.26 28.20
CA ALA A 181 20.14 -10.87 28.54
C ALA A 181 21.53 -10.58 27.97
N ASP A 182 21.59 -9.77 26.92
CA ASP A 182 22.78 -8.99 26.59
C ASP A 182 22.35 -7.54 26.39
N GLU A 183 23.24 -6.64 26.82
CA GLU A 183 23.21 -5.18 26.77
C GLU A 183 22.51 -4.44 27.92
N ALA A 184 23.16 -4.45 29.08
CA ALA A 184 23.38 -3.23 29.87
C ALA A 184 24.52 -3.42 30.90
N GLU A 185 25.77 -3.19 30.50
CA GLU A 185 26.84 -2.81 31.43
C GLU A 185 27.56 -1.57 30.88
N GLU A 186 27.29 -0.41 31.47
CA GLU A 186 28.30 0.57 31.91
C GLU A 186 27.61 1.74 32.62
N MET A 187 27.70 1.81 33.96
CA MET A 187 28.16 3.00 34.68
C MET A 187 28.15 2.80 36.21
N GLU A 188 29.36 2.76 36.74
CA GLU A 188 29.85 3.36 38.00
C GLU A 188 29.03 3.30 39.31
N LYS A 189 29.65 2.63 40.30
CA LYS A 189 29.36 2.74 41.74
C LYS A 189 29.84 4.08 42.32
N LYS A 190 29.06 4.68 43.24
CA LYS A 190 29.48 5.20 44.57
C LYS A 190 28.26 5.61 45.45
N PRO A 191 28.38 5.76 46.79
CA PRO A 191 27.48 5.09 47.73
C PRO A 191 26.66 6.00 48.69
N ASN A 192 25.70 5.36 49.36
CA ASN A 192 25.06 5.67 50.65
C ASN A 192 24.25 6.98 50.82
N GLY A 193 22.97 6.79 51.19
CA GLY A 193 22.13 7.83 51.80
C GLY A 193 20.77 7.29 52.24
N ASN A 194 20.60 7.16 53.56
CA ASN A 194 19.42 6.70 54.31
C ASN A 194 18.05 7.23 53.85
N GLY A 195 16.99 6.41 53.99
CA GLY A 195 15.65 6.96 54.20
C GLY A 195 14.47 6.06 53.82
N TYR A 196 13.87 5.42 54.83
CA TYR A 196 12.46 5.01 54.94
C TYR A 196 11.91 3.96 53.97
N GLU A 197 11.85 2.71 54.46
CA GLU A 197 10.89 1.70 54.00
C GLU A 197 9.46 2.18 54.29
N VAL A 198 8.70 2.47 53.24
CA VAL A 198 7.24 2.42 53.30
C VAL A 198 6.82 1.03 52.81
N ILE A 199 6.47 0.16 53.76
CA ILE A 199 5.80 -1.11 53.48
C ILE A 199 4.39 -0.78 53.00
N ALA A 200 4.21 -0.68 51.68
CA ALA A 200 2.90 -0.77 51.04
C ALA A 200 2.72 -2.22 50.57
N ALA A 201 2.21 -3.05 51.48
CA ALA A 201 1.64 -4.34 51.12
C ALA A 201 0.27 -4.09 50.49
N ASP A 202 0.21 -4.02 49.17
CA ASP A 202 -1.01 -4.29 48.41
C ASP A 202 -0.66 -5.21 47.25
N THR A 203 -0.88 -6.50 47.46
CA THR A 203 -0.81 -7.53 46.43
C THR A 203 -2.05 -7.43 45.54
N ALA A 204 -2.15 -6.35 44.77
CA ALA A 204 -3.00 -6.35 43.59
C ALA A 204 -2.32 -7.25 42.55
N THR A 205 -2.92 -8.39 42.25
CA THR A 205 -2.53 -9.20 41.10
C THR A 205 -2.93 -8.44 39.84
N THR A 206 -2.19 -7.37 39.50
CA THR A 206 -2.35 -6.66 38.25
C THR A 206 -1.98 -7.64 37.16
N THR A 207 -3.00 -8.13 36.44
CA THR A 207 -2.77 -8.90 35.23
C THR A 207 -2.01 -7.97 34.29
N GLN A 208 -0.69 -8.09 34.21
CA GLN A 208 0.13 -7.24 33.35
C GLN A 208 -0.40 -7.40 31.92
N VAL A 209 -1.06 -6.35 31.42
CA VAL A 209 -1.53 -6.30 30.03
C VAL A 209 -0.29 -6.35 29.16
N ALA A 210 -0.23 -7.31 28.24
CA ALA A 210 0.90 -7.44 27.34
C ALA A 210 1.17 -6.09 26.64
N GLU A 211 2.44 -5.68 26.66
CA GLU A 211 2.84 -4.42 26.04
C GLU A 211 2.59 -4.45 24.52
N ARG A 212 2.27 -3.29 23.97
CA ARG A 212 1.95 -3.12 22.55
C ARG A 212 3.16 -3.37 21.63
N GLY A 213 4.37 -3.19 22.17
CA GLY A 213 5.64 -3.25 21.44
C GLY A 213 5.93 -1.96 20.68
N ASN A 214 7.20 -1.77 20.30
CA ASN A 214 7.66 -0.64 19.48
C ASN A 214 8.39 -1.17 18.23
N TRP A 215 8.67 -0.29 17.26
CA TRP A 215 9.60 -0.60 16.17
C TRP A 215 10.96 -1.07 16.70
N GLY A 216 11.62 -1.97 15.97
CA GLY A 216 12.97 -2.41 16.34
C GLY A 216 14.01 -1.32 16.12
N ARG A 217 13.96 -0.69 14.95
CA ARG A 217 14.83 0.43 14.54
C ARG A 217 14.01 1.54 13.87
N GLN A 218 14.56 2.76 13.85
CA GLN A 218 13.96 3.88 13.13
C GLN A 218 13.74 3.60 11.63
N MET A 219 14.68 2.89 11.00
CA MET A 219 14.55 2.52 9.60
C MET A 219 13.42 1.49 9.35
N ASP A 220 13.09 0.64 10.32
CA ASP A 220 11.93 -0.26 10.23
C ASP A 220 10.63 0.59 10.03
N TYR A 221 10.48 1.68 10.78
CA TYR A 221 9.36 2.62 10.67
C TYR A 221 9.35 3.38 9.35
N ILE A 222 10.47 4.04 9.00
CA ILE A 222 10.57 4.87 7.80
C ILE A 222 10.27 4.06 6.54
N LEU A 223 10.88 2.88 6.40
CA LEU A 223 10.64 2.02 5.24
C LEU A 223 9.22 1.48 5.22
N SER A 224 8.61 1.20 6.37
CA SER A 224 7.20 0.81 6.43
C SER A 224 6.29 1.94 5.95
N CYS A 225 6.55 3.19 6.34
CA CYS A 225 5.79 4.35 5.86
C CYS A 225 6.02 4.62 4.36
N VAL A 226 7.25 4.46 3.86
CA VAL A 226 7.56 4.57 2.43
C VAL A 226 6.85 3.48 1.64
N GLY A 227 6.92 2.21 2.05
CA GLY A 227 6.24 1.11 1.38
C GLY A 227 4.71 1.21 1.44
N TYR A 228 4.16 1.77 2.52
CA TYR A 228 2.72 2.03 2.62
C TYR A 228 2.27 3.16 1.68
N ALA A 229 3.04 4.24 1.55
CA ALA A 229 2.71 5.36 0.68
C ALA A 229 2.97 5.04 -0.80
N VAL A 230 4.09 4.35 -1.11
CA VAL A 230 4.42 3.92 -2.46
C VAL A 230 3.64 2.66 -2.79
N GLY A 231 2.47 2.84 -3.40
CA GLY A 231 1.59 1.77 -3.86
C GLY A 231 1.49 1.70 -5.38
N LEU A 232 0.60 0.82 -5.85
CA LEU A 232 0.33 0.67 -7.30
C LEU A 232 -0.09 1.99 -7.97
N GLY A 233 -0.75 2.88 -7.22
CA GLY A 233 -1.15 4.22 -7.65
C GLY A 233 0.00 5.07 -8.21
N ASN A 234 1.20 4.91 -7.67
CA ASN A 234 2.40 5.63 -8.11
C ASN A 234 2.86 5.17 -9.51
N ILE A 235 2.60 3.91 -9.87
CA ILE A 235 3.07 3.31 -11.12
C ILE A 235 2.02 3.44 -12.23
N TRP A 236 0.74 3.21 -11.93
CA TRP A 236 -0.28 3.13 -13.00
C TRP A 236 -1.24 4.32 -13.11
N ARG A 237 -1.33 5.18 -12.08
CA ARG A 237 -2.34 6.23 -12.00
C ARG A 237 -1.70 7.60 -12.14
N PHE A 238 -0.64 7.86 -11.37
CA PHE A 238 0.07 9.13 -11.46
C PHE A 238 0.59 9.42 -12.88
N PRO A 239 1.27 8.48 -13.58
CA PRO A 239 1.79 8.75 -14.92
C PRO A 239 0.67 9.05 -15.92
N TYR A 240 -0.43 8.29 -15.84
CA TYR A 240 -1.63 8.51 -16.64
C TYR A 240 -2.23 9.91 -16.39
N LEU A 241 -2.38 10.32 -15.13
CA LEU A 241 -2.91 11.64 -14.79
C LEU A 241 -1.99 12.76 -15.26
N CYS A 242 -0.68 12.60 -15.10
CA CYS A 242 0.31 13.56 -15.58
C CYS A 242 0.14 13.80 -17.08
N TYR A 243 0.13 12.73 -17.87
CA TYR A 243 -0.08 12.81 -19.31
C TYR A 243 -1.44 13.43 -19.69
N ARG A 244 -2.54 12.95 -19.09
CA ARG A 244 -3.89 13.42 -19.42
C ARG A 244 -4.11 14.90 -19.12
N HIS A 245 -3.40 15.44 -18.13
CA HIS A 245 -3.58 16.81 -17.63
C HIS A 245 -2.47 17.78 -18.04
N GLY A 246 -1.84 17.54 -19.19
CA GLY A 246 -0.89 18.48 -19.80
C GLY A 246 0.57 18.20 -19.47
N GLY A 247 0.89 16.93 -19.24
CA GLY A 247 2.23 16.41 -19.00
C GLY A 247 2.91 17.11 -17.84
N GLY A 248 4.11 17.65 -18.07
CA GLY A 248 4.94 18.28 -17.03
C GLY A 248 4.26 19.43 -16.29
N VAL A 249 3.24 20.06 -16.87
CA VAL A 249 2.49 21.15 -16.23
C VAL A 249 1.63 20.65 -15.06
N PHE A 250 1.19 19.38 -15.09
CA PHE A 250 0.45 18.75 -13.99
C PHE A 250 1.25 18.69 -12.68
N LEU A 251 2.59 18.73 -12.75
CA LEU A 251 3.44 18.74 -11.57
C LEU A 251 3.23 19.98 -10.69
N ILE A 252 2.79 21.10 -11.25
CA ILE A 252 2.50 22.34 -10.50
C ILE A 252 1.35 22.13 -9.50
N PRO A 253 0.12 21.80 -9.94
CA PRO A 253 -0.98 21.54 -9.01
C PRO A 253 -0.69 20.34 -8.10
N TYR A 254 0.02 19.32 -8.60
CA TYR A 254 0.40 18.16 -7.79
C TYR A 254 1.30 18.53 -6.60
N ILE A 255 2.39 19.28 -6.84
CA ILE A 255 3.31 19.73 -5.79
C ILE A 255 2.64 20.75 -4.88
N MET A 256 1.76 21.62 -5.39
CA MET A 256 0.99 22.53 -4.55
C MET A 256 0.07 21.78 -3.58
N MET A 257 -0.67 20.77 -4.06
CA MET A 257 -1.55 19.96 -3.23
C MET A 257 -0.77 19.13 -2.20
N LEU A 258 0.45 18.70 -2.54
CA LEU A 258 1.38 18.08 -1.59
C LEU A 258 1.68 19.02 -0.41
N PHE A 259 2.04 20.28 -0.65
CA PHE A 259 2.39 21.21 0.43
C PHE A 259 1.18 21.78 1.19
N LEU A 260 0.03 21.93 0.53
CA LEU A 260 -1.16 22.57 1.09
C LEU A 260 -2.10 21.61 1.83
N ALA A 261 -2.08 20.32 1.47
CA ALA A 261 -2.98 19.33 2.05
C ALA A 261 -2.27 18.02 2.42
N GLY A 262 -1.44 17.46 1.52
CA GLY A 262 -0.78 16.17 1.72
C GLY A 262 0.14 16.11 2.94
N MET A 263 1.22 16.91 2.93
CA MET A 263 2.19 16.98 4.04
C MET A 263 1.56 17.43 5.36
N PRO A 264 0.67 18.45 5.40
CA PRO A 264 0.00 18.82 6.63
C PRO A 264 -0.80 17.67 7.26
N LEU A 265 -1.61 16.94 6.50
CA LEU A 265 -2.36 15.80 7.02
C LEU A 265 -1.47 14.65 7.45
N PHE A 266 -0.46 14.33 6.64
CA PHE A 266 0.49 13.27 6.95
C PHE A 266 1.22 13.58 8.27
N PHE A 267 1.65 14.83 8.48
CA PHE A 267 2.27 15.25 9.73
C PHE A 267 1.30 15.20 10.91
N LEU A 268 0.04 15.60 10.71
CA LEU A 268 -0.99 15.54 11.75
C LEU A 268 -1.23 14.11 12.24
N GLU A 269 -1.45 13.14 11.35
CA GLU A 269 -1.62 11.73 11.75
C GLU A 269 -0.34 11.14 12.36
N THR A 270 0.81 11.46 11.79
CA THR A 270 2.11 10.99 12.27
C THR A 270 2.38 11.47 13.71
N ALA A 271 2.17 12.76 13.97
CA ALA A 271 2.36 13.34 15.29
C ALA A 271 1.30 12.85 16.28
N PHE A 272 0.03 12.75 15.86
CA PHE A 272 -1.06 12.32 16.73
C PHE A 272 -0.89 10.87 17.16
N GLY A 273 -0.62 9.96 16.22
CA GLY A 273 -0.37 8.55 16.50
C GLY A 273 0.84 8.34 17.41
N GLN A 274 1.97 9.00 17.15
CA GLN A 274 3.16 8.90 18.00
C GLN A 274 2.93 9.42 19.41
N TYR A 275 2.25 10.57 19.57
CA TYR A 275 1.96 11.14 20.88
C TYR A 275 1.12 10.18 21.73
N ALA A 276 0.05 9.66 21.13
CA ALA A 276 -0.92 8.83 21.82
C ALA A 276 -0.44 7.41 22.10
N SER A 277 0.44 6.87 21.25
CA SER A 277 0.88 5.47 21.28
C SER A 277 -0.30 4.47 21.28
N GLN A 278 -1.39 4.82 20.59
CA GLN A 278 -2.65 4.09 20.53
C GLN A 278 -3.09 3.86 19.07
N GLY A 279 -3.84 2.79 18.84
CA GLY A 279 -4.43 2.50 17.55
C GLY A 279 -5.52 3.49 17.12
N PRO A 280 -6.00 3.39 15.87
CA PRO A 280 -6.86 4.39 15.23
C PRO A 280 -8.21 4.58 15.93
N VAL A 281 -8.72 3.59 16.66
CA VAL A 281 -9.99 3.68 17.40
C VAL A 281 -9.79 4.32 18.77
N THR A 282 -8.83 3.83 19.55
CA THR A 282 -8.65 4.23 20.96
C THR A 282 -8.05 5.62 21.11
N ILE A 283 -7.29 6.09 20.12
CA ILE A 283 -6.70 7.42 20.11
C ILE A 283 -7.73 8.55 20.29
N TRP A 284 -8.97 8.33 19.86
CA TRP A 284 -10.07 9.29 20.00
C TRP A 284 -10.60 9.43 21.43
N ARG A 285 -9.99 8.76 22.41
CA ARG A 285 -10.11 9.15 23.84
C ARG A 285 -9.65 10.59 24.08
N ALA A 286 -8.85 11.16 23.16
CA ALA A 286 -8.53 12.58 23.10
C ALA A 286 -9.76 13.48 22.93
N CYS A 287 -10.77 13.03 22.17
CA CYS A 287 -12.04 13.73 21.98
C CYS A 287 -13.15 12.70 21.70
N PRO A 288 -13.80 12.14 22.74
CA PRO A 288 -14.76 11.05 22.62
C PRO A 288 -15.92 11.32 21.65
N LEU A 289 -16.29 12.58 21.43
CA LEU A 289 -17.30 12.97 20.44
C LEU A 289 -17.01 12.40 19.05
N PHE A 290 -15.72 12.37 18.67
CA PHE A 290 -15.25 11.98 17.34
C PHE A 290 -14.72 10.53 17.28
N ALA A 291 -15.03 9.68 18.27
CA ALA A 291 -14.59 8.28 18.28
C ALA A 291 -14.98 7.47 17.04
N GLY A 292 -16.02 7.89 16.31
CA GLY A 292 -16.41 7.28 15.05
C GLY A 292 -15.40 7.45 13.91
N ILE A 293 -14.50 8.44 13.97
CA ILE A 293 -13.45 8.64 12.95
C ILE A 293 -12.53 7.41 12.88
N GLY A 294 -12.10 6.91 14.03
CA GLY A 294 -11.25 5.72 14.11
C GLY A 294 -11.92 4.45 13.56
N TRP A 295 -13.21 4.28 13.84
CA TRP A 295 -13.99 3.17 13.26
C TRP A 295 -14.17 3.34 11.75
N ALA A 296 -14.36 4.56 11.26
CA ALA A 296 -14.42 4.84 9.83
C ALA A 296 -13.10 4.46 9.13
N MET A 297 -11.94 4.83 9.70
CA MET A 297 -10.61 4.44 9.20
C MET A 297 -10.46 2.91 9.10
N VAL A 298 -10.88 2.18 10.15
CA VAL A 298 -10.83 0.71 10.19
C VAL A 298 -11.74 0.08 9.13
N ILE A 299 -12.96 0.59 8.96
CA ILE A 299 -13.92 0.05 7.97
C ILE A 299 -13.44 0.31 6.54
N ILE A 300 -12.96 1.52 6.24
CA ILE A 300 -12.42 1.85 4.90
C ILE A 300 -11.22 0.95 4.60
N SER A 301 -10.27 0.83 5.54
CA SER A 301 -9.12 -0.06 5.38
C SER A 301 -9.55 -1.51 5.16
N ALA A 302 -10.53 -2.02 5.90
CA ALA A 302 -11.05 -3.37 5.73
C ALA A 302 -11.65 -3.61 4.34
N MET A 303 -12.45 -2.66 3.83
CA MET A 303 -13.02 -2.76 2.48
C MET A 303 -11.95 -2.74 1.39
N VAL A 304 -10.95 -1.86 1.54
CA VAL A 304 -9.90 -1.70 0.53
C VAL A 304 -8.96 -2.88 0.48
N VAL A 305 -8.59 -3.42 1.64
CA VAL A 305 -7.71 -4.59 1.72
C VAL A 305 -8.31 -5.78 0.96
N ILE A 306 -9.63 -5.98 1.02
CA ILE A 306 -10.31 -7.08 0.33
C ILE A 306 -10.09 -7.02 -1.19
N TYR A 307 -10.41 -5.88 -1.83
CA TYR A 307 -10.28 -5.79 -3.30
C TYR A 307 -8.83 -5.59 -3.75
N TYR A 308 -8.02 -4.87 -2.97
CA TYR A 308 -6.63 -4.61 -3.35
C TYR A 308 -5.81 -5.92 -3.36
N ASN A 309 -6.13 -6.90 -2.49
CA ASN A 309 -5.46 -8.20 -2.54
C ASN A 309 -5.86 -9.05 -3.76
N ILE A 310 -6.92 -8.67 -4.49
CA ILE A 310 -7.25 -9.28 -5.80
C ILE A 310 -6.23 -8.84 -6.85
N ILE A 311 -5.75 -7.60 -6.78
CA ILE A 311 -4.68 -7.11 -7.67
C ILE A 311 -3.39 -7.89 -7.43
N MET A 312 -3.09 -8.20 -6.16
CA MET A 312 -1.99 -9.07 -5.78
C MET A 312 -2.16 -10.48 -6.35
N ALA A 313 -3.38 -11.03 -6.33
CA ALA A 313 -3.68 -12.32 -6.92
C ALA A 313 -3.47 -12.34 -8.45
N TRP A 314 -3.94 -11.31 -9.17
CA TRP A 314 -3.66 -11.15 -10.60
C TRP A 314 -2.16 -11.07 -10.87
N THR A 315 -1.45 -10.28 -10.08
CA THR A 315 0.01 -10.13 -10.21
C THR A 315 0.73 -11.46 -9.98
N ALA A 316 0.36 -12.21 -8.94
CA ALA A 316 0.89 -13.55 -8.68
C ALA A 316 0.62 -14.52 -9.83
N PHE A 317 -0.59 -14.47 -10.43
CA PHE A 317 -0.93 -15.27 -11.59
C PHE A 317 -0.01 -14.96 -12.78
N PHE A 318 0.23 -13.68 -13.06
CA PHE A 318 1.15 -13.27 -14.11
C PHE A 318 2.59 -13.68 -13.82
N ILE A 319 3.09 -13.56 -12.57
CA ILE A 319 4.41 -14.08 -12.17
C ILE A 319 4.56 -15.55 -12.53
N PHE A 320 3.58 -16.39 -12.19
CA PHE A 320 3.61 -17.81 -12.53
C PHE A 320 3.61 -18.06 -14.03
N LYS A 321 2.93 -17.21 -14.79
CA LYS A 321 2.82 -17.29 -16.25
C LYS A 321 4.00 -16.67 -17.00
N SER A 322 4.88 -15.94 -16.30
CA SER A 322 6.16 -15.46 -16.85
C SER A 322 7.23 -16.56 -16.89
N PHE A 323 7.04 -17.70 -16.21
CA PHE A 323 7.99 -18.83 -16.24
C PHE A 323 7.80 -19.72 -17.48
N THR A 324 7.88 -19.11 -18.65
CA THR A 324 7.77 -19.77 -19.96
C THR A 324 8.85 -19.24 -20.92
N LEU A 325 9.12 -19.97 -22.00
CA LEU A 325 10.04 -19.48 -23.05
C LEU A 325 9.38 -18.37 -23.88
N GLU A 326 8.10 -18.55 -24.19
CA GLU A 326 7.25 -17.57 -24.86
C GLU A 326 6.10 -17.19 -23.94
N LEU A 327 5.84 -15.89 -23.81
CA LEU A 327 4.79 -15.38 -22.92
C LEU A 327 3.41 -15.72 -23.51
N PRO A 328 2.44 -16.20 -22.70
CA PRO A 328 1.11 -16.57 -23.19
C PRO A 328 0.29 -15.46 -23.86
N TRP A 329 0.71 -14.20 -23.71
CA TRP A 329 0.06 -13.02 -24.26
C TRP A 329 0.90 -12.36 -25.37
N SER A 330 1.86 -13.08 -25.98
CA SER A 330 2.71 -12.54 -27.05
C SER A 330 2.05 -12.56 -28.43
N ASN A 331 1.14 -13.50 -28.70
CA ASN A 331 0.64 -13.79 -30.04
C ASN A 331 -0.86 -14.14 -30.03
N CYS A 332 -1.45 -14.16 -31.23
CA CYS A 332 -2.86 -14.53 -31.45
C CYS A 332 -3.05 -16.02 -31.81
N ASP A 333 -2.01 -16.84 -31.71
CA ASP A 333 -1.99 -18.23 -32.19
C ASP A 333 -2.43 -19.22 -31.10
N ASN A 334 -3.37 -18.82 -30.24
CA ASN A 334 -3.86 -19.64 -29.14
C ASN A 334 -5.34 -19.95 -29.29
N ALA A 335 -5.75 -21.10 -28.73
CA ALA A 335 -7.14 -21.58 -28.81
C ALA A 335 -8.18 -20.65 -28.16
N TRP A 336 -7.76 -19.69 -27.33
CA TRP A 336 -8.66 -18.72 -26.69
C TRP A 336 -8.77 -17.39 -27.43
N ASN A 337 -7.90 -17.11 -28.41
CA ASN A 337 -7.93 -15.85 -29.12
C ASN A 337 -9.24 -15.69 -29.91
N SER A 338 -9.71 -14.44 -30.03
CA SER A 338 -10.85 -14.09 -30.86
C SER A 338 -10.42 -13.98 -32.32
N ASP A 339 -11.37 -14.10 -33.25
CA ASP A 339 -11.14 -13.84 -34.68
C ASP A 339 -10.63 -12.41 -34.95
N ASN A 340 -10.93 -11.48 -34.04
CA ASN A 340 -10.52 -10.08 -34.10
C ASN A 340 -9.16 -9.81 -33.42
N CYS A 341 -8.46 -10.85 -32.97
CA CYS A 341 -7.17 -10.70 -32.31
C CYS A 341 -6.11 -10.15 -33.29
N GLY A 342 -5.42 -9.10 -32.84
CA GLY A 342 -4.26 -8.53 -33.49
C GLY A 342 -4.25 -7.01 -33.43
N TYR A 343 -3.17 -6.42 -33.91
CA TYR A 343 -3.01 -4.97 -33.92
C TYR A 343 -3.88 -4.34 -35.00
N ALA A 344 -4.51 -3.21 -34.67
CA ALA A 344 -5.23 -2.39 -35.62
C ALA A 344 -4.28 -2.01 -36.77
N VAL A 345 -4.75 -2.19 -38.00
CA VAL A 345 -3.96 -1.78 -39.16
C VAL A 345 -3.97 -0.25 -39.24
N PRO A 346 -2.80 0.41 -39.31
CA PRO A 346 -2.76 1.85 -39.46
C PRO A 346 -3.53 2.32 -40.70
N PRO A 347 -4.15 3.51 -40.68
CA PRO A 347 -4.89 4.05 -41.83
C PRO A 347 -4.02 4.24 -43.08
N ASN A 348 -2.68 4.17 -42.98
CA ASN A 348 -1.76 4.28 -44.11
C ASN A 348 -1.22 2.93 -44.63
N GLY A 349 -1.71 1.78 -44.16
CA GLY A 349 -1.45 0.51 -44.83
C GLY A 349 -1.33 -0.73 -43.95
N THR A 350 -1.47 -1.91 -44.57
CA THR A 350 -1.26 -3.22 -43.92
C THR A 350 0.19 -3.66 -44.02
N MET A 351 0.74 -4.21 -42.94
CA MET A 351 2.01 -4.93 -42.99
C MET A 351 1.75 -6.39 -43.45
N LEU A 352 2.10 -6.72 -44.69
CA LEU A 352 2.10 -8.10 -45.22
C LEU A 352 3.56 -8.52 -45.43
N ASN A 353 4.01 -9.57 -44.75
CA ASN A 353 5.39 -10.09 -44.81
C ASN A 353 6.48 -9.01 -44.65
N GLY A 354 6.27 -8.03 -43.76
CA GLY A 354 7.23 -6.96 -43.50
C GLY A 354 7.18 -5.77 -44.47
N THR A 355 6.22 -5.74 -45.40
CA THR A 355 6.04 -4.62 -46.35
C THR A 355 4.73 -3.88 -46.09
N TRP A 356 4.78 -2.55 -46.10
CA TRP A 356 3.62 -1.67 -45.96
C TRP A 356 2.86 -1.59 -47.29
N LEU A 357 1.62 -2.07 -47.33
CA LEU A 357 0.73 -1.93 -48.48
C LEU A 357 -0.22 -0.77 -48.26
N ASN A 358 -0.19 0.21 -49.17
CA ASN A 358 -1.13 1.33 -49.15
C ASN A 358 -2.58 0.85 -49.22
N GLN A 359 -3.50 1.60 -48.62
CA GLN A 359 -4.93 1.26 -48.55
C GLN A 359 -5.56 0.99 -49.93
N THR A 360 -5.09 1.69 -50.97
CA THR A 360 -5.48 1.46 -52.37
C THR A 360 -5.05 0.09 -52.90
N MET A 361 -3.91 -0.45 -52.45
CA MET A 361 -3.43 -1.79 -52.85
C MET A 361 -4.24 -2.90 -52.18
N VAL A 362 -4.68 -2.67 -50.93
CA VAL A 362 -5.56 -3.59 -50.20
C VAL A 362 -6.93 -3.69 -50.88
N GLU A 363 -7.49 -2.53 -51.26
CA GLU A 363 -8.75 -2.45 -52.01
C GLU A 363 -8.63 -3.12 -53.40
N MET A 364 -7.51 -2.95 -54.09
CA MET A 364 -7.23 -3.61 -55.38
C MET A 364 -7.10 -5.13 -55.28
N MET A 365 -6.69 -5.67 -54.12
CA MET A 365 -6.52 -7.11 -53.92
C MET A 365 -7.80 -7.81 -53.42
N ASN A 366 -8.91 -7.08 -53.27
CA ASN A 366 -10.20 -7.61 -52.77
C ASN A 366 -10.06 -8.43 -51.48
N MET A 367 -9.06 -8.12 -50.66
CA MET A 367 -8.85 -8.75 -49.37
C MET A 367 -9.76 -8.05 -48.36
N SER A 368 -10.70 -8.80 -47.78
CA SER A 368 -11.42 -8.33 -46.60
C SER A 368 -10.40 -8.14 -45.47
N MET A 369 -10.14 -6.88 -45.12
CA MET A 369 -9.30 -6.53 -43.98
C MET A 369 -9.86 -7.23 -42.73
N PRO A 370 -9.08 -8.10 -42.06
CA PRO A 370 -9.52 -8.62 -40.79
C PRO A 370 -9.70 -7.44 -39.84
N ASN A 371 -10.89 -7.33 -39.23
CA ASN A 371 -11.25 -6.25 -38.32
C ASN A 371 -10.56 -6.46 -36.96
N ARG A 372 -9.23 -6.36 -36.97
CA ARG A 372 -8.37 -6.53 -35.80
C ARG A 372 -8.57 -5.34 -34.87
N SER A 373 -9.07 -5.62 -33.68
CA SER A 373 -9.51 -4.60 -32.72
C SER A 373 -9.10 -4.91 -31.28
N VAL A 374 -8.57 -6.11 -31.01
CA VAL A 374 -8.24 -6.59 -29.67
C VAL A 374 -6.81 -7.13 -29.67
N THR A 375 -5.96 -6.67 -28.75
CA THR A 375 -4.57 -7.16 -28.70
C THR A 375 -4.48 -8.57 -28.09
N PRO A 376 -3.39 -9.32 -28.35
CA PRO A 376 -3.13 -10.60 -27.68
C PRO A 376 -3.24 -10.53 -26.14
N ALA A 377 -2.68 -9.48 -25.54
CA ALA A 377 -2.74 -9.28 -24.09
C ALA A 377 -4.15 -8.98 -23.59
N GLU A 378 -4.96 -8.24 -24.37
CA GLU A 378 -6.35 -7.96 -24.00
C GLU A 378 -7.22 -9.22 -24.05
N ASP A 379 -7.04 -10.06 -25.07
CA ASP A 379 -7.73 -11.35 -25.16
C ASP A 379 -7.31 -12.27 -24.01
N TYR A 380 -6.01 -12.31 -23.68
CA TYR A 380 -5.50 -13.09 -22.54
C TYR A 380 -6.10 -12.60 -21.22
N TRP A 381 -6.17 -11.29 -21.00
CA TRP A 381 -6.79 -10.69 -19.82
C TRP A 381 -8.27 -11.05 -19.71
N ASN A 382 -9.05 -10.80 -20.76
CA ASN A 382 -10.51 -10.99 -20.71
C ASN A 382 -10.91 -12.47 -20.66
N LYS A 383 -10.23 -13.36 -21.38
CA LYS A 383 -10.67 -14.76 -21.56
C LYS A 383 -9.92 -15.78 -20.70
N ILE A 384 -8.66 -15.54 -20.37
CA ILE A 384 -7.86 -16.49 -19.57
C ILE A 384 -7.75 -16.05 -18.12
N VAL A 385 -7.34 -14.80 -17.89
CA VAL A 385 -7.15 -14.27 -16.52
C VAL A 385 -8.51 -14.13 -15.85
N LEU A 386 -9.41 -13.33 -16.44
CA LEU A 386 -10.73 -13.08 -15.90
C LEU A 386 -11.74 -14.19 -16.25
N ASP A 387 -11.70 -14.73 -17.47
CA ASP A 387 -12.78 -15.59 -18.01
C ASP A 387 -14.12 -14.88 -17.84
N LYS A 388 -14.15 -13.62 -18.33
CA LYS A 388 -15.11 -12.57 -17.96
C LYS A 388 -16.55 -12.95 -18.33
N SER A 389 -17.47 -12.79 -17.38
CA SER A 389 -18.92 -12.95 -17.63
C SER A 389 -19.53 -11.71 -18.31
N GLU A 390 -20.85 -11.75 -18.55
CA GLU A 390 -21.57 -10.65 -19.21
C GLU A 390 -21.78 -9.42 -18.30
N GLY A 391 -21.80 -9.59 -16.98
CA GLY A 391 -22.10 -8.51 -16.06
C GLY A 391 -22.11 -8.92 -14.58
N ILE A 392 -22.49 -7.98 -13.72
CA ILE A 392 -22.52 -8.19 -12.25
C ILE A 392 -23.67 -9.10 -11.81
N ASP A 393 -24.73 -9.22 -12.62
CA ASP A 393 -25.87 -10.13 -12.35
C ASP A 393 -25.52 -11.60 -12.59
N ASP A 394 -24.47 -11.88 -13.39
CA ASP A 394 -23.92 -13.22 -13.62
C ASP A 394 -22.47 -13.27 -13.17
N LEU A 395 -22.24 -13.61 -11.89
CA LEU A 395 -20.88 -13.78 -11.37
C LEU A 395 -20.19 -15.02 -11.92
N GLY A 396 -20.95 -16.04 -12.35
CA GLY A 396 -20.38 -17.35 -12.69
C GLY A 396 -19.62 -18.03 -11.54
N PRO A 397 -18.92 -19.14 -11.82
CA PRO A 397 -18.17 -19.87 -10.81
C PRO A 397 -16.87 -19.15 -10.39
N VAL A 398 -16.36 -19.52 -9.21
CA VAL A 398 -15.03 -19.10 -8.75
C VAL A 398 -13.95 -19.67 -9.66
N ARG A 399 -13.05 -18.81 -10.15
CA ARG A 399 -11.86 -19.22 -10.91
C ARG A 399 -10.83 -19.79 -9.94
N TRP A 400 -10.72 -21.11 -9.89
CA TRP A 400 -9.88 -21.78 -8.89
C TRP A 400 -8.40 -21.37 -8.97
N GLN A 401 -7.86 -21.06 -10.15
CA GLN A 401 -6.48 -20.56 -10.29
C GLN A 401 -6.31 -19.21 -9.59
N MET A 402 -7.29 -18.31 -9.74
CA MET A 402 -7.28 -17.01 -9.06
C MET A 402 -7.52 -17.15 -7.57
N ALA A 403 -8.38 -18.08 -7.15
CA ALA A 403 -8.57 -18.39 -5.73
C ALA A 403 -7.28 -18.90 -5.07
N LEU A 404 -6.47 -19.71 -5.76
CA LEU A 404 -5.15 -20.13 -5.27
C LEU A 404 -4.15 -18.97 -5.20
N CYS A 405 -4.14 -18.08 -6.20
CA CYS A 405 -3.30 -16.88 -6.17
C CYS A 405 -3.71 -15.91 -5.06
N LEU A 406 -5.02 -15.79 -4.79
CA LEU A 406 -5.56 -15.02 -3.68
C LEU A 406 -5.18 -15.64 -2.34
N LEU A 407 -5.28 -16.97 -2.21
CA LEU A 407 -4.84 -17.69 -1.01
C LEU A 407 -3.35 -17.47 -0.76
N LEU A 408 -2.51 -17.60 -1.79
CA LEU A 408 -1.09 -17.32 -1.70
C LEU A 408 -0.82 -15.88 -1.24
N SER A 409 -1.52 -14.90 -1.82
CA SER A 409 -1.37 -13.49 -1.44
C SER A 409 -1.73 -13.26 0.03
N TRP A 410 -2.82 -13.85 0.52
CA TRP A 410 -3.21 -13.79 1.94
C TRP A 410 -2.24 -14.50 2.88
N VAL A 411 -1.67 -15.64 2.46
CA VAL A 411 -0.63 -16.35 3.23
C VAL A 411 0.61 -15.47 3.35
N VAL A 412 1.05 -14.83 2.26
CA VAL A 412 2.20 -13.91 2.30
C VAL A 412 1.92 -12.72 3.21
N VAL A 413 0.76 -12.06 3.08
CA VAL A 413 0.34 -10.96 3.96
C VAL A 413 0.34 -11.39 5.43
N PHE A 414 -0.23 -12.55 5.74
CA PHE A 414 -0.24 -13.10 7.10
C PHE A 414 1.18 -13.33 7.64
N LEU A 415 2.07 -13.93 6.84
CA LEU A 415 3.46 -14.16 7.24
C LEU A 415 4.18 -12.84 7.52
N CYS A 416 3.94 -11.79 6.74
CA CYS A 416 4.49 -10.46 6.97
C CYS A 416 4.04 -9.87 8.32
N ILE A 417 2.77 -10.04 8.71
CA ILE A 417 2.19 -9.44 9.93
C ILE A 417 2.07 -10.37 11.13
N CYS A 418 2.49 -11.64 11.02
CA CYS A 418 2.22 -12.65 12.05
C CYS A 418 2.76 -12.27 13.45
N ARG A 419 3.83 -11.48 13.51
CA ARG A 419 4.39 -10.89 14.75
C ARG A 419 4.23 -9.36 14.82
N GLY A 420 3.28 -8.80 14.07
CA GLY A 420 3.05 -7.36 13.92
C GLY A 420 4.27 -6.62 13.36
N VAL A 421 4.45 -5.38 13.82
CA VAL A 421 5.56 -4.47 13.43
C VAL A 421 6.97 -5.05 13.57
N LYS A 422 7.17 -6.09 14.39
CA LYS A 422 8.47 -6.77 14.52
C LYS A 422 8.82 -7.65 13.32
N SER A 423 7.81 -8.20 12.64
CA SER A 423 7.98 -9.00 11.42
C SER A 423 7.93 -8.10 10.19
N SER A 424 6.88 -7.28 10.07
CA SER A 424 6.71 -6.40 8.91
C SER A 424 7.88 -5.41 8.78
N GLY A 425 8.34 -4.84 9.89
CA GLY A 425 9.52 -3.95 9.93
C GLY A 425 10.83 -4.58 9.47
N LYS A 426 10.92 -5.90 9.32
CA LYS A 426 12.08 -6.60 8.73
C LYS A 426 11.87 -6.93 7.26
N VAL A 427 10.66 -7.35 6.89
CA VAL A 427 10.31 -7.65 5.50
C VAL A 427 10.44 -6.42 4.60
N VAL A 428 10.08 -5.23 5.10
CA VAL A 428 10.15 -3.94 4.37
C VAL A 428 11.52 -3.56 3.85
N TYR A 429 12.60 -4.08 4.43
CA TYR A 429 13.94 -3.83 3.89
C TYR A 429 14.09 -4.37 2.48
N PHE A 430 13.43 -5.48 2.16
CA PHE A 430 13.40 -6.03 0.82
C PHE A 430 12.23 -5.47 0.02
N THR A 431 11.01 -5.57 0.56
CA THR A 431 9.80 -5.25 -0.19
C THR A 431 9.68 -3.78 -0.56
N ALA A 432 10.17 -2.86 0.28
CA ALA A 432 10.14 -1.43 -0.04
C ALA A 432 11.33 -0.96 -0.88
N THR A 433 12.50 -1.62 -0.82
CA THR A 433 13.71 -1.15 -1.53
C THR A 433 13.91 -1.82 -2.89
N PHE A 434 13.60 -3.11 -3.01
CA PHE A 434 13.81 -3.87 -4.24
C PHE A 434 12.99 -3.36 -5.44
N PRO A 435 11.77 -2.83 -5.29
CA PRO A 435 11.06 -2.18 -6.38
C PRO A 435 11.86 -1.05 -7.04
N TYR A 436 12.66 -0.29 -6.28
CA TYR A 436 13.51 0.76 -6.87
C TYR A 436 14.62 0.18 -7.73
N VAL A 437 15.21 -0.95 -7.32
CA VAL A 437 16.20 -1.68 -8.15
C VAL A 437 15.56 -2.08 -9.47
N ILE A 438 14.34 -2.66 -9.43
CA ILE A 438 13.62 -3.08 -10.63
C ILE A 438 13.25 -1.87 -11.50
N LEU A 439 12.76 -0.78 -10.92
CA LEU A 439 12.42 0.44 -11.67
C LEU A 439 13.65 1.00 -12.39
N VAL A 440 14.83 1.00 -11.75
CA VAL A 440 16.08 1.43 -12.39
C VAL A 440 16.46 0.49 -13.55
N CYS A 441 16.38 -0.83 -13.36
CA CYS A 441 16.65 -1.80 -14.42
C CYS A 441 15.68 -1.63 -15.61
N LEU A 442 14.38 -1.45 -15.34
CA LEU A 442 13.36 -1.22 -16.36
C LEU A 442 13.57 0.13 -17.06
N LEU A 443 14.00 1.17 -16.34
CA LEU A 443 14.31 2.47 -16.93
C LEU A 443 15.48 2.35 -17.91
N ILE A 444 16.60 1.77 -17.47
CA ILE A 444 17.78 1.56 -18.34
C ILE A 444 17.36 0.75 -19.57
N ARG A 445 16.56 -0.30 -19.36
CA ARG A 445 16.08 -1.11 -20.47
C ARG A 445 15.21 -0.30 -21.44
N ALA A 446 14.22 0.43 -20.94
CA ALA A 446 13.32 1.23 -21.75
C ALA A 446 14.07 2.30 -22.54
N LEU A 447 15.05 2.98 -21.93
CA LEU A 447 15.87 4.00 -22.59
C LEU A 447 16.76 3.45 -23.71
N THR A 448 17.10 2.16 -23.69
CA THR A 448 17.85 1.51 -24.80
C THR A 448 16.96 1.10 -25.98
N LEU A 449 15.65 1.24 -25.86
CA LEU A 449 14.69 0.88 -26.91
C LEU A 449 14.35 2.09 -27.79
N GLU A 450 14.18 1.83 -29.08
CA GLU A 450 13.72 2.82 -30.05
C GLU A 450 12.31 3.33 -29.69
N GLY A 451 12.07 4.65 -29.74
CA GLY A 451 10.79 5.25 -29.38
C GLY A 451 10.67 5.75 -27.93
N ALA A 452 11.68 5.50 -27.08
CA ALA A 452 11.64 5.91 -25.67
C ALA A 452 11.60 7.43 -25.49
N SER A 453 12.29 8.18 -26.35
CA SER A 453 12.31 9.65 -26.35
C SER A 453 10.93 10.26 -26.57
N GLU A 454 10.16 9.70 -27.48
CA GLU A 454 8.82 10.12 -27.85
C GLU A 454 7.89 9.92 -26.67
N GLY A 455 7.96 8.76 -26.03
CA GLY A 455 7.24 8.48 -24.79
C GLY A 455 7.52 9.49 -23.68
N ILE A 456 8.80 9.76 -23.40
CA ILE A 456 9.21 10.75 -22.39
C ILE A 456 8.75 12.16 -22.78
N TRP A 457 8.81 12.49 -24.06
CA TRP A 457 8.27 13.75 -24.56
C TRP A 457 6.77 13.85 -24.28
N TYR A 458 5.98 12.81 -24.55
CA TYR A 458 4.55 12.79 -24.21
C TYR A 458 4.27 12.96 -22.71
N TYR A 459 5.11 12.39 -21.86
CA TYR A 459 4.98 12.51 -20.41
C TYR A 459 5.30 13.92 -19.89
N MET A 460 6.34 14.55 -20.42
CA MET A 460 6.86 15.83 -19.91
C MET A 460 6.44 17.06 -20.73
N ASN A 461 5.84 16.87 -21.91
CA ASN A 461 5.39 17.97 -22.75
C ASN A 461 4.34 18.82 -22.02
N ALA A 462 4.52 20.14 -22.07
CA ALA A 462 3.83 21.09 -21.22
C ALA A 462 2.66 21.77 -21.97
N ASP A 463 1.42 21.37 -21.68
CA ASP A 463 0.23 22.10 -22.16
C ASP A 463 -0.37 23.00 -21.08
N TRP A 464 0.08 24.25 -21.07
CA TRP A 464 -0.35 25.30 -20.14
C TRP A 464 -1.84 25.63 -20.20
N LYS A 465 -2.54 25.31 -21.30
CA LYS A 465 -3.98 25.60 -21.42
C LYS A 465 -4.79 24.79 -20.43
N LEU A 466 -4.32 23.59 -20.08
CA LEU A 466 -5.03 22.67 -19.18
C LEU A 466 -5.04 23.14 -17.73
N LEU A 467 -4.10 23.98 -17.27
CA LEU A 467 -4.14 24.54 -15.90
C LEU A 467 -5.39 25.38 -15.60
N LYS A 468 -6.05 25.91 -16.64
CA LYS A 468 -7.31 26.65 -16.48
C LYS A 468 -8.49 25.74 -16.14
N ASN A 469 -8.35 24.43 -16.35
CA ASN A 469 -9.38 23.45 -16.07
C ASN A 469 -9.34 23.05 -14.59
N SER A 470 -10.45 23.26 -13.87
CA SER A 470 -10.60 22.88 -12.46
C SER A 470 -10.41 21.39 -12.21
N LYS A 471 -10.72 20.54 -13.21
CA LYS A 471 -10.54 19.09 -13.13
C LYS A 471 -9.08 18.71 -12.87
N VAL A 472 -8.13 19.44 -13.47
CA VAL A 472 -6.69 19.22 -13.27
C VAL A 472 -6.32 19.35 -11.80
N TRP A 473 -6.85 20.38 -11.13
CA TRP A 473 -6.60 20.63 -9.71
C TRP A 473 -7.29 19.61 -8.81
N ASN A 474 -8.52 19.19 -9.16
CA ASN A 474 -9.25 18.16 -8.42
C ASN A 474 -8.52 16.81 -8.49
N ASP A 475 -8.06 16.41 -9.69
CA ASP A 475 -7.34 15.15 -9.89
C ASP A 475 -5.95 15.17 -9.24
N ALA A 476 -5.24 16.31 -9.27
CA ALA A 476 -3.99 16.48 -8.56
C ALA A 476 -4.16 16.35 -7.03
N ALA A 477 -5.17 17.01 -6.48
CA ALA A 477 -5.47 16.94 -5.06
C ALA A 477 -5.88 15.53 -4.65
N SER A 478 -6.81 14.92 -5.38
CA SER A 478 -7.24 13.54 -5.15
C SER A 478 -6.05 12.58 -5.21
N GLN A 479 -5.17 12.68 -6.21
CA GLN A 479 -3.99 11.84 -6.33
C GLN A 479 -3.06 11.93 -5.10
N ILE A 480 -2.85 13.12 -4.55
CA ILE A 480 -2.03 13.30 -3.33
C ILE A 480 -2.64 12.60 -2.12
N PHE A 481 -3.95 12.75 -1.91
CA PHE A 481 -4.66 12.10 -0.79
C PHE A 481 -4.64 10.57 -0.91
N TYR A 482 -4.89 10.05 -2.11
CA TYR A 482 -4.87 8.61 -2.36
C TYR A 482 -3.47 8.01 -2.28
N SER A 483 -2.44 8.77 -2.66
CA SER A 483 -1.07 8.28 -2.70
C SER A 483 -0.39 8.34 -1.33
N LEU A 484 -0.53 9.41 -0.56
CA LEU A 484 0.14 9.51 0.75
C LEU A 484 -0.53 8.66 1.84
N GLY A 485 -1.79 8.31 1.65
CA GLY A 485 -2.55 7.54 2.62
C GLY A 485 -2.95 8.21 3.94
N PRO A 486 -3.12 9.56 4.07
CA PRO A 486 -3.73 10.16 5.26
C PRO A 486 -5.25 9.91 5.30
N ALA A 487 -5.83 9.88 6.51
CA ALA A 487 -7.23 9.57 6.81
C ALA A 487 -7.63 8.10 6.64
N TRP A 488 -6.67 7.22 6.32
CA TRP A 488 -6.88 5.77 6.27
C TRP A 488 -6.59 5.10 7.62
N GLY A 489 -5.89 5.78 8.52
CA GLY A 489 -5.44 5.24 9.81
C GLY A 489 -4.14 4.42 9.74
N GLY A 490 -3.58 4.15 8.56
CA GLY A 490 -2.30 3.42 8.39
C GLY A 490 -1.11 4.19 8.93
N VAL A 491 -0.96 5.47 8.55
CA VAL A 491 0.12 6.33 9.04
C VAL A 491 0.03 6.50 10.55
N LEU A 492 -1.17 6.75 11.06
CA LEU A 492 -1.46 6.82 12.50
C LEU A 492 -1.10 5.53 13.22
N THR A 493 -1.46 4.37 12.66
CA THR A 493 -1.13 3.06 13.23
C THR A 493 0.38 2.86 13.28
N PHE A 494 1.11 3.14 12.21
CA PHE A 494 2.57 2.99 12.20
C PHE A 494 3.28 3.95 13.15
N SER A 495 2.88 5.22 13.19
CA SER A 495 3.50 6.22 14.05
C SER A 495 3.25 5.92 15.54
N SER A 496 2.14 5.28 15.87
CA SER A 496 1.84 4.89 17.26
C SER A 496 2.78 3.83 17.85
N TYR A 497 3.61 3.16 17.03
CA TYR A 497 4.65 2.24 17.48
C TYR A 497 6.03 2.91 17.64
N ASN A 498 6.12 4.22 17.36
CA ASN A 498 7.35 4.98 17.54
C ASN A 498 7.65 5.23 19.02
N LYS A 499 8.93 5.48 19.31
CA LYS A 499 9.33 6.04 20.61
C LYS A 499 8.78 7.46 20.74
N PHE A 500 8.41 7.87 21.95
CA PHE A 500 7.81 9.19 22.19
C PHE A 500 8.66 10.37 21.67
N ASN A 501 9.98 10.32 21.85
CA ASN A 501 10.92 11.37 21.43
C ASN A 501 11.46 11.19 20.00
N HIS A 502 10.85 10.32 19.21
CA HIS A 502 11.27 10.09 17.84
C HIS A 502 11.00 11.32 16.96
N ASN A 503 11.90 11.66 16.03
CA ASN A 503 11.74 12.85 15.20
C ASN A 503 10.72 12.62 14.07
N CYS A 504 9.45 12.70 14.44
CA CYS A 504 8.32 12.48 13.55
C CYS A 504 8.13 13.59 12.52
N PHE A 505 8.65 14.80 12.79
CA PHE A 505 8.61 15.94 11.86
C PHE A 505 9.50 15.70 10.64
N ARG A 506 10.73 15.20 10.84
CA ARG A 506 11.64 14.83 9.74
C ARG A 506 10.97 13.79 8.83
N ASP A 507 10.38 12.77 9.44
CA ASP A 507 9.77 11.66 8.70
C ASP A 507 8.53 12.12 7.91
N ALA A 508 7.73 13.02 8.49
CA ALA A 508 6.57 13.61 7.83
C ALA A 508 6.91 14.53 6.64
N ILE A 509 8.16 14.96 6.49
CA ILE A 509 8.65 15.66 5.29
C ILE A 509 9.26 14.65 4.31
N MET A 510 10.09 13.74 4.81
CA MET A 510 10.86 12.82 3.99
C MET A 510 9.98 11.80 3.27
N VAL A 511 9.02 11.17 3.97
CA VAL A 511 8.17 10.13 3.36
C VAL A 511 7.31 10.68 2.22
N PRO A 512 6.60 11.82 2.36
CA PRO A 512 5.85 12.38 1.25
C PRO A 512 6.70 12.80 0.04
N ILE A 513 7.93 13.31 0.27
CA ILE A 513 8.86 13.63 -0.82
C ILE A 513 9.29 12.37 -1.57
N ILE A 514 9.67 11.30 -0.86
CA ILE A 514 10.04 10.02 -1.47
C ILE A 514 8.86 9.47 -2.28
N ASN A 515 7.65 9.49 -1.72
CA ASN A 515 6.44 9.03 -2.41
C ASN A 515 6.19 9.78 -3.74
N CYS A 516 6.23 11.12 -3.71
CA CYS A 516 6.03 11.94 -4.90
C CYS A 516 7.16 11.78 -5.91
N GLY A 517 8.41 11.74 -5.45
CA GLY A 517 9.58 11.47 -6.29
C GLY A 517 9.51 10.12 -6.99
N THR A 518 9.05 9.09 -6.27
CA THR A 518 8.85 7.74 -6.84
C THR A 518 7.78 7.73 -7.91
N SER A 519 6.70 8.48 -7.73
CA SER A 519 5.64 8.62 -8.75
C SER A 519 6.18 9.25 -10.03
N ILE A 520 6.96 10.32 -9.89
CA ILE A 520 7.60 11.00 -11.02
C ILE A 520 8.57 10.07 -11.74
N PHE A 521 9.39 9.35 -10.97
CA PHE A 521 10.37 8.39 -11.49
C PHE A 521 9.70 7.22 -12.22
N ALA A 522 8.67 6.61 -11.62
CA ALA A 522 7.88 5.56 -12.25
C ALA A 522 7.25 6.05 -13.56
N GLY A 523 6.80 7.31 -13.63
CA GLY A 523 6.29 7.91 -14.86
C GLY A 523 7.27 7.90 -16.03
N PHE A 524 8.56 8.13 -15.78
CA PHE A 524 9.59 7.98 -16.81
C PHE A 524 9.69 6.53 -17.30
N VAL A 525 9.68 5.55 -16.39
CA VAL A 525 9.71 4.12 -16.75
C VAL A 525 8.51 3.74 -17.62
N VAL A 526 7.33 4.21 -17.22
CA VAL A 526 6.06 3.95 -17.92
C VAL A 526 6.09 4.50 -19.33
N PHE A 527 6.32 5.80 -19.45
CA PHE A 527 6.19 6.44 -20.74
C PHE A 527 7.34 6.10 -21.68
N ALA A 528 8.55 5.86 -21.20
CA ALA A 528 9.62 5.32 -22.04
C ALA A 528 9.24 3.95 -22.63
N THR A 529 8.59 3.09 -21.84
CA THR A 529 8.11 1.77 -22.31
C THR A 529 6.95 1.91 -23.31
N LEU A 530 5.99 2.81 -23.05
CA LEU A 530 4.87 3.07 -23.96
C LEU A 530 5.31 3.69 -25.28
N GLY A 531 6.35 4.53 -25.26
CA GLY A 531 6.93 5.10 -26.48
C GLY A 531 7.53 4.05 -27.40
N PHE A 532 8.26 3.09 -26.83
CA PHE A 532 8.72 1.91 -27.56
C PHE A 532 7.57 1.10 -28.17
N MET A 533 6.52 0.83 -27.37
CA MET A 533 5.34 0.10 -27.87
C MET A 533 4.68 0.84 -29.04
N SER A 534 4.50 2.16 -28.93
CA SER A 534 3.90 2.99 -29.97
C SER A 534 4.65 2.89 -31.30
N VAL A 535 5.99 2.93 -31.28
CA VAL A 535 6.81 2.78 -32.50
C VAL A 535 6.69 1.36 -33.08
N LYS A 536 6.65 0.32 -32.24
CA LYS A 536 6.57 -1.06 -32.70
C LYS A 536 5.20 -1.46 -33.24
N THR A 537 4.12 -1.02 -32.61
CA THR A 537 2.75 -1.36 -33.02
C THR A 537 2.17 -0.36 -34.02
N GLY A 538 2.80 0.82 -34.18
CA GLY A 538 2.27 1.92 -34.98
C GLY A 538 1.05 2.61 -34.36
N MET A 539 0.69 2.28 -33.11
CA MET A 539 -0.44 2.88 -32.39
C MET A 539 0.00 4.16 -31.69
N ASP A 540 -0.85 5.19 -31.64
CA ASP A 540 -0.56 6.40 -30.88
C ASP A 540 -0.52 6.07 -29.37
N ILE A 541 0.40 6.72 -28.64
CA ILE A 541 0.52 6.62 -27.18
C ILE A 541 -0.82 6.92 -26.49
N LYS A 542 -1.66 7.78 -27.07
CA LYS A 542 -2.98 8.11 -26.51
C LYS A 542 -3.93 6.93 -26.44
N ASP A 543 -3.83 6.02 -27.42
CA ASP A 543 -4.75 4.89 -27.56
C ASP A 543 -4.31 3.69 -26.70
N VAL A 544 -3.03 3.66 -26.30
CA VAL A 544 -2.47 2.60 -25.44
C VAL A 544 -2.39 3.01 -23.96
N ALA A 545 -2.34 4.31 -23.66
CA ALA A 545 -2.30 4.82 -22.29
C ALA A 545 -3.70 4.83 -21.63
N VAL A 546 -4.17 3.64 -21.24
CA VAL A 546 -5.45 3.45 -20.51
C VAL A 546 -5.23 3.64 -19.00
N GLN A 547 -6.26 4.04 -18.24
CA GLN A 547 -6.19 4.13 -16.77
C GLN A 547 -6.56 2.80 -16.10
N GLY A 548 -5.96 2.51 -14.93
CA GLY A 548 -6.39 1.43 -14.05
C GLY A 548 -5.76 0.07 -14.38
N PRO A 549 -6.41 -1.05 -14.02
CA PRO A 549 -5.86 -2.39 -14.22
C PRO A 549 -5.46 -2.70 -15.66
N GLY A 550 -6.16 -2.13 -16.65
CA GLY A 550 -5.83 -2.30 -18.07
C GLY A 550 -4.41 -1.85 -18.41
N LEU A 551 -3.91 -0.76 -17.81
CA LEU A 551 -2.54 -0.31 -18.07
C LEU A 551 -1.52 -1.40 -17.72
N VAL A 552 -1.64 -1.95 -16.52
CA VAL A 552 -0.66 -2.87 -15.93
C VAL A 552 -0.83 -4.31 -16.41
N PHE A 553 -2.06 -4.74 -16.69
CA PHE A 553 -2.34 -6.14 -17.05
C PHE A 553 -2.66 -6.36 -18.53
N VAL A 554 -2.74 -5.30 -19.32
CA VAL A 554 -2.91 -5.37 -20.79
C VAL A 554 -1.80 -4.60 -21.49
N THR A 555 -1.73 -3.27 -21.35
CA THR A 555 -0.79 -2.45 -22.13
C THR A 555 0.68 -2.76 -21.83
N TYR A 556 1.04 -2.93 -20.56
CA TYR A 556 2.42 -3.22 -20.18
C TYR A 556 2.88 -4.63 -20.59
N PRO A 557 2.10 -5.70 -20.33
CA PRO A 557 2.45 -7.03 -20.77
C PRO A 557 2.59 -7.11 -22.28
N GLU A 558 1.77 -6.36 -23.01
CA GLU A 558 1.86 -6.17 -24.46
C GLU A 558 3.21 -5.55 -24.87
N ALA A 559 3.60 -4.42 -24.25
CA ALA A 559 4.89 -3.79 -24.51
C ALA A 559 6.08 -4.70 -24.17
N ILE A 560 6.00 -5.41 -23.04
CA ILE A 560 7.06 -6.32 -22.56
C ILE A 560 7.20 -7.52 -23.49
N ALA A 561 6.11 -8.06 -24.03
CA ALA A 561 6.14 -9.20 -24.95
C ALA A 561 6.94 -8.91 -26.23
N GLN A 562 7.05 -7.64 -26.61
CA GLN A 562 7.80 -7.19 -27.78
C GLN A 562 9.30 -6.97 -27.51
N MET A 563 9.73 -7.07 -26.25
CA MET A 563 11.14 -6.93 -25.88
C MET A 563 11.88 -8.27 -26.02
N PRO A 564 13.16 -8.28 -26.46
CA PRO A 564 13.99 -9.47 -26.31
C PRO A 564 14.14 -9.84 -24.83
N LEU A 565 14.15 -11.15 -24.56
CA LEU A 565 14.09 -11.72 -23.20
C LEU A 565 12.81 -11.31 -22.44
N ALA A 566 11.68 -11.19 -23.13
CA ALA A 566 10.38 -10.81 -22.55
C ALA A 566 10.03 -11.53 -21.22
N PRO A 567 10.25 -12.86 -21.06
CA PRO A 567 9.97 -13.54 -19.78
C PRO A 567 10.68 -12.93 -18.56
N LEU A 568 11.93 -12.49 -18.71
CA LEU A 568 12.70 -11.85 -17.64
C LEU A 568 12.05 -10.52 -17.22
N TRP A 569 11.78 -9.65 -18.20
CA TRP A 569 11.19 -8.33 -17.95
C TRP A 569 9.78 -8.44 -17.39
N SER A 570 9.01 -9.42 -17.85
CA SER A 570 7.69 -9.72 -17.33
C SER A 570 7.75 -10.15 -15.87
N PHE A 571 8.62 -11.11 -15.54
CA PHE A 571 8.80 -11.56 -14.16
C PHE A 571 9.21 -10.39 -13.25
N LEU A 572 10.20 -9.59 -13.64
CA LEU A 572 10.66 -8.45 -12.84
C LEU A 572 9.54 -7.42 -12.65
N PHE A 573 8.80 -7.08 -13.70
CA PHE A 573 7.69 -6.13 -13.62
C PHE A 573 6.59 -6.59 -12.68
N PHE A 574 6.08 -7.82 -12.83
CA PHE A 574 5.03 -8.32 -11.96
C PHE A 574 5.54 -8.61 -10.53
N PHE A 575 6.78 -9.05 -10.38
CA PHE A 575 7.37 -9.20 -9.04
C PHE A 575 7.48 -7.86 -8.32
N MET A 576 7.90 -6.79 -9.00
CA MET A 576 7.87 -5.43 -8.47
C MET A 576 6.48 -5.02 -8.02
N LEU A 577 5.46 -5.22 -8.86
CA LEU A 577 4.07 -4.87 -8.53
C LEU A 577 3.55 -5.65 -7.32
N PHE A 578 3.95 -6.92 -7.18
CA PHE A 578 3.60 -7.74 -6.02
C PHE A 578 4.24 -7.19 -4.75
N LEU A 579 5.51 -6.80 -4.78
CA LEU A 579 6.18 -6.21 -3.61
C LEU A 579 5.59 -4.86 -3.21
N VAL A 580 5.36 -3.97 -4.18
CA VAL A 580 4.71 -2.66 -3.97
C VAL A 580 3.31 -2.83 -3.38
N GLY A 581 2.54 -3.79 -3.92
CA GLY A 581 1.20 -4.07 -3.40
C GLY A 581 1.23 -4.69 -2.00
N LEU A 582 2.21 -5.54 -1.71
CA LEU A 582 2.36 -6.21 -0.42
C LEU A 582 2.57 -5.21 0.72
N ASP A 583 3.36 -4.16 0.49
CA ASP A 583 3.65 -3.14 1.51
C ASP A 583 2.42 -2.34 1.91
N THR A 584 1.63 -1.90 0.93
CA THR A 584 0.34 -1.26 1.19
C THR A 584 -0.62 -2.22 1.93
N GLN A 585 -0.69 -3.48 1.47
CA GLN A 585 -1.59 -4.51 2.00
C GLN A 585 -1.37 -4.79 3.48
N PHE A 586 -0.12 -5.04 3.90
CA PHE A 586 0.12 -5.34 5.31
C PHE A 586 -0.09 -4.11 6.19
N GLY A 587 0.18 -2.89 5.69
CA GLY A 587 -0.04 -1.67 6.46
C GLY A 587 -1.51 -1.43 6.77
N MET A 588 -2.38 -1.53 5.77
CA MET A 588 -3.83 -1.41 5.97
C MET A 588 -4.39 -2.59 6.79
N THR A 589 -3.86 -3.80 6.62
CA THR A 589 -4.28 -4.95 7.44
C THR A 589 -3.88 -4.76 8.91
N GLU A 590 -2.68 -4.23 9.18
CA GLU A 590 -2.23 -3.90 10.54
C GLU A 590 -3.08 -2.78 11.16
N THR A 591 -3.61 -1.82 10.38
CA THR A 591 -4.58 -0.82 10.84
C THR A 591 -5.84 -1.48 11.40
N VAL A 592 -6.42 -2.42 10.64
CA VAL A 592 -7.62 -3.16 11.05
C VAL A 592 -7.32 -3.96 12.32
N ILE A 593 -6.25 -4.75 12.31
CA ILE A 593 -5.86 -5.59 13.45
C ILE A 593 -5.61 -4.74 14.70
N SER A 594 -4.85 -3.66 14.58
CA SER A 594 -4.50 -2.76 15.70
C SER A 594 -5.73 -2.04 16.25
N GLY A 595 -6.66 -1.62 15.39
CA GLY A 595 -7.93 -1.02 15.80
C GLY A 595 -8.73 -1.93 16.74
N PHE A 596 -8.84 -3.22 16.44
CA PHE A 596 -9.51 -4.19 17.31
C PHE A 596 -8.68 -4.57 18.54
N ILE A 597 -7.38 -4.82 18.37
CA ILE A 597 -6.50 -5.25 19.47
C ILE A 597 -6.42 -4.19 20.57
N ASP A 598 -6.31 -2.91 20.21
CA ASP A 598 -6.22 -1.84 21.19
C ASP A 598 -7.55 -1.54 21.89
N GLN A 599 -8.68 -1.85 21.24
CA GLN A 599 -10.01 -1.73 21.86
C GLN A 599 -10.28 -2.85 22.88
N PHE A 600 -9.76 -4.06 22.65
CA PHE A 600 -9.95 -5.22 23.53
C PHE A 600 -8.61 -5.86 23.96
N PRO A 601 -7.74 -5.12 24.67
CA PRO A 601 -6.36 -5.50 24.88
C PRO A 601 -6.20 -6.77 25.72
N ASP A 602 -7.05 -6.95 26.73
CA ASP A 602 -6.96 -8.08 27.68
C ASP A 602 -7.17 -9.45 27.01
N HIS A 603 -7.97 -9.47 25.95
CA HIS A 603 -8.38 -10.70 25.25
C HIS A 603 -7.56 -10.92 23.98
N LEU A 604 -7.32 -9.86 23.19
CA LEU A 604 -6.75 -9.99 21.85
C LEU A 604 -5.23 -9.88 21.81
N ARG A 605 -4.57 -9.09 22.68
CA ARG A 605 -3.10 -8.93 22.63
C ARG A 605 -2.37 -10.26 22.85
N LYS A 606 -2.83 -11.06 23.81
CA LYS A 606 -2.26 -12.39 24.11
C LYS A 606 -2.40 -13.39 22.96
N ARG A 607 -3.34 -13.16 22.05
CA ARG A 607 -3.66 -14.02 20.91
C ARG A 607 -3.51 -13.27 19.57
N LYS A 608 -2.66 -12.25 19.50
CA LYS A 608 -2.50 -11.37 18.32
C LYS A 608 -2.33 -12.16 17.03
N THR A 609 -1.42 -13.13 17.01
CA THR A 609 -1.15 -13.93 15.80
C THR A 609 -2.36 -14.76 15.36
N LEU A 610 -3.10 -15.36 16.30
CA LEU A 610 -4.30 -16.12 15.99
C LEU A 610 -5.44 -15.21 15.49
N PHE A 611 -5.57 -14.02 16.09
CA PHE A 611 -6.53 -13.01 15.64
C PHE A 611 -6.19 -12.50 14.23
N ALA A 612 -4.92 -12.21 13.96
CA ALA A 612 -4.44 -11.83 12.63
C ALA A 612 -4.73 -12.92 11.59
N LEU A 613 -4.47 -14.19 11.92
CA LEU A 613 -4.83 -15.32 11.06
C LEU A 613 -6.33 -15.35 10.77
N GLY A 614 -7.17 -15.19 11.81
CA GLY A 614 -8.63 -15.14 11.66
C GLY A 614 -9.09 -14.01 10.74
N ILE A 615 -8.50 -12.82 10.85
CA ILE A 615 -8.80 -11.68 9.97
C ILE A 615 -8.36 -11.95 8.52
N CYS A 616 -7.16 -12.49 8.30
CA CYS A 616 -6.70 -12.87 6.96
C CYS A 616 -7.60 -13.95 6.33
N CYS A 617 -8.01 -14.97 7.10
CA CYS A 617 -8.95 -15.99 6.64
C CYS A 617 -10.32 -15.40 6.30
N LEU A 618 -10.84 -14.48 7.13
CA LEU A 618 -12.10 -13.79 6.86
C LEU A 618 -12.02 -12.99 5.56
N PHE A 619 -10.97 -12.20 5.37
CA PHE A 619 -10.80 -11.40 4.15
C PHE A 619 -10.51 -12.23 2.91
N PHE A 620 -9.85 -13.39 3.04
CA PHE A 620 -9.77 -14.36 1.96
C PHE A 620 -11.15 -14.84 1.51
N LEU A 621 -12.01 -15.22 2.46
CA LEU A 621 -13.38 -15.68 2.15
C LEU A 621 -14.23 -14.56 1.53
N LEU A 622 -14.11 -13.33 2.04
CA LEU A 622 -14.80 -12.16 1.47
C LEU A 622 -14.25 -11.75 0.10
N GLY A 623 -13.02 -12.14 -0.23
CA GLY A 623 -12.41 -11.92 -1.55
C GLY A 623 -12.83 -12.93 -2.62
N LEU A 624 -13.39 -14.09 -2.24
CA LEU A 624 -13.79 -15.14 -3.21
C LEU A 624 -14.78 -14.66 -4.28
N PRO A 625 -15.80 -13.82 -3.99
CA PRO A 625 -16.68 -13.28 -5.02
C PRO A 625 -15.95 -12.45 -6.08
N LEU A 626 -14.84 -11.79 -5.72
CA LEU A 626 -14.06 -10.93 -6.62
C LEU A 626 -13.12 -11.72 -7.54
N VAL A 627 -12.96 -13.03 -7.33
CA VAL A 627 -12.22 -13.96 -8.22
C VAL A 627 -13.15 -14.91 -8.97
N THR A 628 -14.44 -14.58 -9.08
CA THR A 628 -15.38 -15.24 -10.00
C THR A 628 -15.22 -14.70 -11.43
N ARG A 629 -15.92 -15.28 -12.40
CA ARG A 629 -15.95 -14.79 -13.79
C ARG A 629 -16.43 -13.34 -13.90
N GLY A 630 -17.44 -12.98 -13.12
CA GLY A 630 -17.94 -11.60 -12.98
C GLY A 630 -17.20 -10.79 -11.90
N GLY A 631 -16.12 -11.32 -11.33
CA GLY A 631 -15.39 -10.73 -10.22
C GLY A 631 -14.82 -9.34 -10.51
N ILE A 632 -14.48 -9.06 -11.78
CA ILE A 632 -14.02 -7.73 -12.22
C ILE A 632 -15.08 -6.64 -12.04
N TYR A 633 -16.36 -6.97 -12.18
CA TYR A 633 -17.45 -6.00 -11.98
C TYR A 633 -17.64 -5.68 -10.49
N VAL A 634 -17.56 -6.70 -9.63
CA VAL A 634 -17.60 -6.51 -8.18
C VAL A 634 -16.38 -5.73 -7.70
N PHE A 635 -15.20 -6.06 -8.22
CA PHE A 635 -13.94 -5.37 -7.96
C PHE A 635 -14.07 -3.87 -8.28
N GLU A 636 -14.52 -3.52 -9.48
CA GLU A 636 -14.59 -2.13 -9.91
C GLU A 636 -15.67 -1.36 -9.12
N LEU A 637 -16.81 -1.98 -8.81
CA LEU A 637 -17.83 -1.38 -7.95
C LEU A 637 -17.26 -1.02 -6.57
N ILE A 638 -16.53 -1.93 -5.93
CA ILE A 638 -15.92 -1.65 -4.62
C ILE A 638 -14.84 -0.58 -4.76
N ASN A 639 -13.93 -0.71 -5.73
CA ASN A 639 -12.84 0.23 -5.98
C ASN A 639 -13.35 1.67 -6.22
N TRP A 640 -14.46 1.82 -6.94
CA TRP A 640 -15.04 3.11 -7.28
C TRP A 640 -15.64 3.84 -6.06
N TYR A 641 -16.35 3.10 -5.20
CA TYR A 641 -17.17 3.71 -4.14
C TYR A 641 -16.57 3.62 -2.73
N SER A 642 -15.72 2.64 -2.41
CA SER A 642 -15.36 2.35 -1.00
C SER A 642 -14.60 3.49 -0.31
N ALA A 643 -13.74 4.17 -1.06
CA ALA A 643 -12.74 5.08 -0.50
C ALA A 643 -13.00 6.55 -0.82
N TRP A 644 -13.52 6.88 -2.01
CA TRP A 644 -13.51 8.25 -2.54
C TRP A 644 -14.11 9.31 -1.65
N ILE A 645 -15.43 9.32 -1.48
CA ILE A 645 -16.08 10.33 -0.65
C ILE A 645 -15.86 10.04 0.85
N SER A 646 -15.76 8.76 1.22
CA SER A 646 -15.53 8.28 2.58
C SER A 646 -14.29 8.92 3.20
N LEU A 647 -13.15 8.81 2.52
CA LEU A 647 -11.86 9.31 3.02
C LEU A 647 -11.83 10.83 3.10
N MET A 648 -12.44 11.52 2.14
CA MET A 648 -12.51 12.98 2.18
C MET A 648 -13.32 13.44 3.39
N ILE A 649 -14.45 12.80 3.69
CA ILE A 649 -15.25 13.12 4.89
C ILE A 649 -14.44 12.83 6.16
N VAL A 650 -13.81 11.65 6.25
CA VAL A 650 -12.98 11.26 7.41
C VAL A 650 -11.85 12.26 7.63
N GLY A 651 -11.06 12.58 6.60
CA GLY A 651 -9.95 13.53 6.70
C GLY A 651 -10.40 14.95 7.04
N MET A 652 -11.54 15.41 6.52
CA MET A 652 -12.10 16.72 6.90
C MET A 652 -12.49 16.74 8.37
N THR A 653 -13.20 15.70 8.83
CA THR A 653 -13.64 15.60 10.23
C THR A 653 -12.49 15.42 11.19
N GLU A 654 -11.41 14.74 10.80
CA GLU A 654 -10.19 14.60 11.59
C GLU A 654 -9.49 15.95 11.79
N CYS A 655 -9.29 16.72 10.72
CA CYS A 655 -8.79 18.09 10.83
C CYS A 655 -9.63 18.94 11.77
N ILE A 656 -10.96 18.90 11.61
CA ILE A 656 -11.88 19.66 12.47
C ILE A 656 -11.77 19.23 13.93
N ALA A 657 -11.77 17.91 14.18
CA ALA A 657 -11.71 17.35 15.53
C ALA A 657 -10.41 17.75 16.24
N ILE A 658 -9.26 17.65 15.58
CA ILE A 658 -7.97 17.98 16.20
C ILE A 658 -7.75 19.49 16.29
N ALA A 659 -7.98 20.23 15.21
CA ALA A 659 -7.65 21.66 15.16
C ALA A 659 -8.59 22.52 16.02
N TYR A 660 -9.89 22.16 16.09
CA TYR A 660 -10.90 22.97 16.79
C TYR A 660 -11.34 22.39 18.14
N PHE A 661 -11.59 21.09 18.23
CA PHE A 661 -12.16 20.49 19.45
C PHE A 661 -11.07 20.06 20.45
N TYR A 662 -10.08 19.29 20.01
CA TYR A 662 -8.88 19.02 20.82
C TYR A 662 -8.05 20.30 21.02
N GLY A 663 -8.02 21.13 19.98
CA GLY A 663 -7.45 22.48 19.98
C GLY A 663 -6.02 22.50 19.47
N PHE A 664 -5.79 23.24 18.37
CA PHE A 664 -4.47 23.32 17.72
C PHE A 664 -3.34 23.77 18.66
N ARG A 665 -3.62 24.64 19.64
CA ARG A 665 -2.61 25.09 20.62
C ARG A 665 -2.13 23.96 21.52
N ARG A 666 -3.05 23.10 21.95
CA ARG A 666 -2.73 21.91 22.73
C ARG A 666 -1.90 20.96 21.88
N PHE A 667 -2.33 20.71 20.65
CA PHE A 667 -1.65 19.81 19.73
C PHE A 667 -0.22 20.28 19.38
N ILE A 668 0.01 21.57 19.14
CA ILE A 668 1.37 22.12 18.96
C ILE A 668 2.20 21.98 20.24
N GLY A 669 1.59 22.17 21.41
CA GLY A 669 2.24 21.91 22.69
C GLY A 669 2.66 20.45 22.87
N ASP A 670 1.80 19.52 22.45
CA ASP A 670 2.06 18.08 22.46
C ASP A 670 3.22 17.71 21.51
N ILE A 671 3.25 18.29 20.32
CA ILE A 671 4.36 18.15 19.36
C ILE A 671 5.67 18.68 19.96
N LYS A 672 5.64 19.87 20.56
CA LYS A 672 6.82 20.47 21.22
C LYS A 672 7.30 19.59 22.38
N LYS A 673 6.39 18.96 23.12
CA LYS A 673 6.71 18.04 24.21
C LYS A 673 7.39 16.76 23.71
N MET A 674 6.97 16.21 22.56
CA MET A 674 7.63 15.05 21.94
C MET A 674 9.00 15.38 21.37
N LEU A 675 9.11 16.48 20.61
CA LEU A 675 10.32 16.80 19.86
C LEU A 675 11.37 17.54 20.69
N GLY A 676 10.95 18.21 21.77
CA GLY A 676 11.82 19.07 22.60
C GLY A 676 12.12 20.43 21.98
N TYR A 677 11.64 20.71 20.77
CA TYR A 677 11.80 21.99 20.06
C TYR A 677 10.52 22.40 19.33
N GLU A 678 10.43 23.67 18.96
CA GLU A 678 9.36 24.16 18.08
C GLU A 678 9.71 23.86 16.62
N THR A 679 8.80 23.19 15.91
CA THR A 679 9.01 22.86 14.50
C THR A 679 9.12 24.12 13.65
N VAL A 680 10.02 24.10 12.67
CA VAL A 680 10.13 25.19 11.68
C VAL A 680 8.80 25.30 10.93
N PHE A 681 8.35 26.53 10.66
CA PHE A 681 7.06 26.81 10.02
C PHE A 681 5.84 26.24 10.76
N TRP A 682 5.87 26.09 12.09
CA TRP A 682 4.73 25.58 12.85
C TRP A 682 3.41 26.35 12.58
N TRP A 683 3.50 27.67 12.35
CA TRP A 683 2.36 28.52 12.01
C TRP A 683 1.72 28.15 10.67
N TRP A 684 2.50 27.67 9.70
CA TRP A 684 2.01 27.22 8.40
C TRP A 684 1.16 25.97 8.56
N TYR A 685 1.66 24.97 9.29
CA TYR A 685 0.89 23.76 9.60
C TYR A 685 -0.43 24.09 10.33
N CYS A 686 -0.42 25.06 11.24
CA CYS A 686 -1.64 25.52 11.90
C CYS A 686 -2.64 26.13 10.91
N ILE A 687 -2.19 26.99 10.00
CA ILE A 687 -3.04 27.57 8.94
C ILE A 687 -3.60 26.46 8.04
N CYS A 688 -2.79 25.46 7.71
CA CYS A 688 -3.22 24.31 6.94
C CYS A 688 -4.33 23.53 7.64
N TRP A 689 -4.10 23.10 8.88
CA TRP A 689 -5.06 22.30 9.65
C TRP A 689 -6.36 23.04 9.97
N LEU A 690 -6.27 24.35 10.24
CA LEU A 690 -7.45 25.17 10.53
C LEU A 690 -8.24 25.49 9.26
N PHE A 691 -7.58 25.88 8.17
CA PHE A 691 -8.28 26.52 7.04
C PHE A 691 -8.00 25.87 5.70
N VAL A 692 -6.72 25.77 5.30
CA VAL A 692 -6.37 25.43 3.91
C VAL A 692 -6.74 23.99 3.58
N THR A 693 -6.33 23.03 4.41
CA THR A 693 -6.59 21.62 4.16
C THR A 693 -8.09 21.30 4.20
N PRO A 694 -8.88 21.70 5.22
CA PRO A 694 -10.34 21.50 5.18
C PRO A 694 -11.02 22.15 3.96
N ALA A 695 -10.58 23.34 3.53
CA ALA A 695 -11.12 24.00 2.35
C ALA A 695 -10.80 23.24 1.05
N ILE A 696 -9.58 22.71 0.91
CA ILE A 696 -9.20 21.86 -0.22
C ILE A 696 -10.03 20.58 -0.23
N ILE A 697 -10.21 19.92 0.91
CA ILE A 697 -11.05 18.70 0.98
C ILE A 697 -12.50 19.02 0.60
N LEU A 698 -13.06 20.12 1.11
CA LEU A 698 -14.41 20.56 0.76
C LEU A 698 -14.54 20.86 -0.74
N PHE A 699 -13.52 21.47 -1.34
CA PHE A 699 -13.43 21.68 -2.78
C PHE A 699 -13.40 20.35 -3.54
N ILE A 700 -12.61 19.36 -3.11
CA ILE A 700 -12.54 18.04 -3.75
C ILE A 700 -13.91 17.36 -3.72
N ILE A 701 -14.58 17.36 -2.56
CA ILE A 701 -15.93 16.78 -2.41
C ILE A 701 -16.92 17.49 -3.33
N GLY A 702 -16.97 18.83 -3.29
CA GLY A 702 -17.91 19.60 -4.10
C GLY A 702 -17.73 19.37 -5.60
N PHE A 703 -16.49 19.40 -6.09
CA PHE A 703 -16.20 19.15 -7.50
C PHE A 703 -16.46 17.70 -7.90
N GLY A 704 -16.09 16.73 -7.06
CA GLY A 704 -16.31 15.34 -7.42
C GLY A 704 -17.79 14.94 -7.37
N ILE A 705 -18.64 15.60 -6.56
CA ILE A 705 -20.10 15.47 -6.65
C ILE A 705 -20.61 16.11 -7.95
N TYR A 706 -20.12 17.29 -8.32
CA TYR A 706 -20.52 17.98 -9.55
C TYR A 706 -20.15 17.18 -10.81
N GLU A 707 -18.96 16.58 -10.85
CA GLU A 707 -18.48 15.76 -11.96
C GLU A 707 -18.82 14.27 -11.80
N TYR A 708 -19.69 13.91 -10.85
CA TYR A 708 -20.02 12.52 -10.59
C TYR A 708 -20.54 11.84 -11.87
N GLN A 709 -19.99 10.67 -12.16
CA GLN A 709 -20.47 9.77 -13.19
C GLN A 709 -20.69 8.38 -12.56
N PRO A 710 -21.76 7.67 -12.96
CA PRO A 710 -21.97 6.29 -12.56
C PRO A 710 -20.76 5.42 -12.91
N VAL A 711 -20.55 4.37 -12.11
CA VAL A 711 -19.49 3.40 -12.37
C VAL A 711 -19.74 2.70 -13.71
N TYR A 712 -18.66 2.43 -14.44
CA TYR A 712 -18.69 1.72 -15.72
C TYR A 712 -17.42 0.87 -15.86
N TYR A 713 -17.45 -0.16 -16.70
CA TYR A 713 -16.29 -0.98 -17.00
C TYR A 713 -16.21 -1.27 -18.50
N GLY A 714 -15.28 -0.62 -19.19
CA GLY A 714 -15.24 -0.64 -20.66
C GLY A 714 -16.55 -0.09 -21.23
N THR A 715 -17.30 -0.91 -21.96
CA THR A 715 -18.63 -0.57 -22.52
C THR A 715 -19.79 -0.99 -21.61
N TYR A 716 -19.51 -1.67 -20.50
CA TYR A 716 -20.54 -2.15 -19.58
C TYR A 716 -20.98 -1.04 -18.62
N ASN A 717 -22.29 -0.81 -18.57
CA ASN A 717 -22.95 0.09 -17.62
C ASN A 717 -23.60 -0.73 -16.50
N TYR A 718 -23.45 -0.26 -15.27
CA TYR A 718 -23.92 -0.97 -14.10
C TYR A 718 -25.44 -0.85 -13.91
N PRO A 719 -26.12 -1.88 -13.41
CA PRO A 719 -27.54 -1.79 -13.08
C PRO A 719 -27.75 -0.89 -11.85
N PRO A 720 -28.89 -0.17 -11.75
CA PRO A 720 -29.13 0.80 -10.67
C PRO A 720 -29.05 0.22 -9.24
N TRP A 721 -29.38 -1.05 -9.06
CA TRP A 721 -29.28 -1.71 -7.76
C TRP A 721 -27.82 -1.80 -7.27
N SER A 722 -26.88 -1.99 -8.19
CA SER A 722 -25.46 -2.11 -7.87
C SER A 722 -24.85 -0.74 -7.57
N GLU A 723 -25.29 0.32 -8.25
CA GLU A 723 -24.94 1.70 -7.91
C GLU A 723 -25.45 2.08 -6.51
N ALA A 724 -26.69 1.69 -6.17
CA ALA A 724 -27.24 1.91 -4.83
C ALA A 724 -26.41 1.19 -3.76
N LEU A 725 -25.98 -0.04 -4.03
CA LEU A 725 -25.03 -0.77 -3.17
C LEU A 725 -23.68 -0.04 -3.06
N GLY A 726 -23.17 0.50 -4.17
CA GLY A 726 -21.99 1.37 -4.19
C GLY A 726 -22.13 2.56 -3.24
N TRP A 727 -23.24 3.28 -3.28
CA TRP A 727 -23.48 4.40 -2.36
C TRP A 727 -23.62 3.98 -0.90
N VAL A 728 -24.21 2.82 -0.62
CA VAL A 728 -24.22 2.25 0.75
C VAL A 728 -22.80 2.00 1.24
N MET A 729 -21.94 1.42 0.39
CA MET A 729 -20.52 1.21 0.68
C MET A 729 -19.76 2.52 0.90
N ALA A 730 -20.08 3.57 0.13
CA ALA A 730 -19.46 4.89 0.28
C ALA A 730 -19.82 5.58 1.62
N PHE A 731 -21.00 5.29 2.18
CA PHE A 731 -21.47 5.96 3.40
C PHE A 731 -21.37 5.13 4.68
N ILE A 732 -21.15 3.82 4.60
CA ILE A 732 -21.10 2.95 5.78
C ILE A 732 -20.03 3.38 6.79
N ALA A 733 -18.84 3.74 6.30
CA ALA A 733 -17.73 4.19 7.15
C ALA A 733 -17.97 5.59 7.73
N PRO A 734 -18.21 6.66 6.94
CA PRO A 734 -18.41 7.99 7.50
C PRO A 734 -19.65 8.10 8.39
N THR A 735 -20.66 7.24 8.22
CA THR A 735 -21.83 7.18 9.13
C THR A 735 -21.47 6.79 10.56
N MET A 736 -20.32 6.12 10.78
CA MET A 736 -19.84 5.85 12.15
C MET A 736 -19.57 7.14 12.94
N ILE A 737 -19.21 8.24 12.27
CA ILE A 737 -18.93 9.53 12.91
C ILE A 737 -20.18 10.06 13.63
N PRO A 738 -21.32 10.34 12.96
CA PRO A 738 -22.53 10.81 13.64
C PRO A 738 -23.12 9.77 14.61
N VAL A 739 -23.03 8.46 14.31
CA VAL A 739 -23.50 7.41 15.21
C VAL A 739 -22.78 7.48 16.56
N PHE A 740 -21.44 7.57 16.55
CA PHE A 740 -20.66 7.66 17.79
C PHE A 740 -20.82 9.02 18.48
N MET A 741 -21.01 10.12 17.73
CA MET A 741 -21.38 11.42 18.32
C MET A 741 -22.65 11.31 19.16
N VAL A 742 -23.70 10.70 18.62
CA VAL A 742 -24.98 10.50 19.33
C VAL A 742 -24.81 9.53 20.51
N VAL A 743 -24.18 8.37 20.29
CA VAL A 743 -24.01 7.36 21.34
C VAL A 743 -23.21 7.89 22.53
N ASN A 744 -22.08 8.57 22.27
CA ASN A 744 -21.24 9.10 23.33
C ASN A 744 -21.88 10.31 24.02
N PHE A 745 -22.63 11.14 23.28
CA PHE A 745 -23.43 12.21 23.87
C PHE A 745 -24.51 11.67 24.82
N LEU A 746 -25.24 10.62 24.42
CA LEU A 746 -26.29 10.01 25.23
C LEU A 746 -25.73 9.32 26.48
N LYS A 747 -24.57 8.66 26.36
CA LYS A 747 -23.86 8.01 27.48
C LYS A 747 -23.16 8.97 28.43
N SER A 748 -22.96 10.22 28.01
CA SER A 748 -22.29 11.24 28.82
C SER A 748 -23.07 11.55 30.10
N GLU A 749 -22.35 11.56 31.21
CA GLU A 749 -22.85 12.06 32.49
C GLU A 749 -22.96 13.59 32.43
N GLY A 750 -24.05 14.13 32.97
CA GLY A 750 -24.30 15.56 33.02
C GLY A 750 -25.77 15.87 33.25
N SER A 751 -26.03 16.89 34.07
CA SER A 751 -27.38 17.33 34.44
C SER A 751 -28.08 18.04 33.28
N ASN A 752 -27.31 18.76 32.45
CA ASN A 752 -27.81 19.57 31.34
C ASN A 752 -27.08 19.23 30.02
N ILE A 753 -27.70 19.54 28.87
CA ILE A 753 -27.15 19.30 27.53
C ILE A 753 -25.76 19.92 27.35
N ILE A 754 -25.55 21.12 27.87
CA ILE A 754 -24.26 21.83 27.78
C ILE A 754 -23.15 21.09 28.53
N GLU A 755 -23.48 20.55 29.71
CA GLU A 755 -22.54 19.78 30.53
C GLU A 755 -22.17 18.47 29.85
N LYS A 756 -23.18 17.74 29.34
CA LYS A 756 -22.96 16.51 28.56
C LYS A 756 -22.07 16.75 27.36
N PHE A 757 -22.34 17.81 26.60
CA PHE A 757 -21.53 18.19 25.43
C PHE A 757 -20.10 18.57 25.82
N SER A 758 -19.93 19.36 26.88
CA SER A 758 -18.61 19.72 27.42
C SER A 758 -17.79 18.50 27.82
N ASN A 759 -18.42 17.50 28.44
CA ASN A 759 -17.75 16.29 28.91
C ASN A 759 -17.28 15.38 27.77
N VAL A 760 -18.01 15.33 26.65
CA VAL A 760 -17.68 14.45 25.50
C VAL A 760 -16.64 15.08 24.57
N ILE A 761 -16.43 16.40 24.64
CA ILE A 761 -15.39 17.10 23.87
C ILE A 761 -14.04 17.08 24.58
N LYS A 762 -14.03 17.01 25.91
CA LYS A 762 -12.80 16.92 26.69
C LYS A 762 -12.17 15.53 26.55
N PRO A 763 -10.84 15.42 26.60
CA PRO A 763 -10.19 14.12 26.71
C PRO A 763 -10.66 13.37 27.94
N THR A 764 -10.63 12.04 27.86
CA THR A 764 -10.99 11.19 29.00
C THR A 764 -9.94 11.26 30.10
N LYS A 765 -10.33 10.87 31.32
CA LYS A 765 -9.39 10.72 32.44
C LYS A 765 -8.23 9.78 32.10
N GLU A 766 -8.50 8.71 31.35
CA GLU A 766 -7.48 7.78 30.89
C GLU A 766 -6.46 8.44 29.96
N TRP A 767 -6.92 9.33 29.07
CA TRP A 767 -6.03 10.13 28.23
C TRP A 767 -5.12 11.01 29.09
N ASP A 768 -5.69 11.73 30.04
CA ASP A 768 -4.93 12.65 30.89
C ASP A 768 -3.93 11.92 31.81
N LEU A 769 -4.31 10.76 32.36
CA LEU A 769 -3.43 9.91 33.16
C LEU A 769 -2.26 9.35 32.33
N ALA A 770 -2.51 8.93 31.09
CA ALA A 770 -1.48 8.38 30.22
C ALA A 770 -0.41 9.40 29.82
N HIS A 771 -0.76 10.70 29.78
CA HIS A 771 0.14 11.77 29.28
C HIS A 771 0.62 12.73 30.39
N GLY A 772 0.34 12.40 31.66
CA GLY A 772 0.83 13.14 32.83
C GLY A 772 0.14 14.49 33.06
N THR A 773 -1.07 14.69 32.53
CA THR A 773 -1.88 15.90 32.75
C THR A 773 -2.87 15.65 33.87
N SER A 774 -2.39 15.48 35.11
CA SER A 774 -3.31 15.56 36.26
C SER A 774 -3.91 16.98 36.31
N PRO A 775 -5.20 17.15 36.67
CA PRO A 775 -5.82 18.47 36.81
C PRO A 775 -5.15 19.35 37.89
N GLU A 776 -4.22 18.82 38.67
CA GLU A 776 -3.51 19.58 39.72
C GLU A 776 -2.23 20.27 39.22
N THR A 777 -1.75 19.99 38.01
CA THR A 777 -0.46 20.54 37.51
C THR A 777 -0.57 21.55 36.36
N ASN A 778 -1.78 21.91 35.92
CA ASN A 778 -1.96 22.85 34.81
C ASN A 778 -2.54 24.21 35.25
N PRO A 779 -1.70 25.25 35.47
CA PRO A 779 -2.19 26.58 35.83
C PRO A 779 -3.04 27.25 34.73
N ALA A 780 -3.08 26.69 33.52
CA ALA A 780 -3.89 27.19 32.41
C ALA A 780 -5.39 26.82 32.48
N GLN A 781 -5.80 25.95 33.42
CA GLN A 781 -7.21 25.53 33.60
C GLN A 781 -7.85 26.03 34.90
N MET A 782 -7.17 26.86 35.70
CA MET A 782 -7.79 27.48 36.86
C MET A 782 -8.83 28.53 36.41
N PRO A 783 -10.08 28.48 36.92
CA PRO A 783 -11.03 29.58 36.75
C PRO A 783 -10.40 30.89 37.26
N LEU A 784 -10.54 31.98 36.50
CA LEU A 784 -9.96 33.30 36.82
C LEU A 784 -10.27 33.80 38.25
N THR A 785 -11.30 33.26 38.89
CA THR A 785 -11.70 33.53 40.28
C THR A 785 -10.75 32.93 41.32
N GLN A 786 -10.08 31.81 41.06
CA GLN A 786 -9.10 31.21 41.99
C GLN A 786 -7.69 31.76 41.82
N TYR A 787 -7.32 32.22 40.62
CA TYR A 787 -6.02 32.85 40.37
C TYR A 787 -5.81 34.12 41.22
N LYS A 788 -6.88 34.87 41.49
CA LYS A 788 -6.86 36.05 42.38
C LYS A 788 -6.74 35.69 43.87
N MET A 789 -7.22 34.52 44.31
CA MET A 789 -7.06 34.09 45.71
C MET A 789 -5.63 33.59 45.99
N ALA A 790 -5.02 32.86 45.04
CA ALA A 790 -3.65 32.35 45.20
C ALA A 790 -2.58 33.46 45.21
N THR A 791 -2.78 34.54 44.44
CA THR A 791 -1.85 35.69 44.42
C THR A 791 -2.00 36.63 45.62
N THR A 792 -3.08 36.53 46.39
CA THR A 792 -3.27 37.36 47.61
C THR A 792 -2.69 36.68 48.86
N MET A 793 -2.39 35.37 48.83
CA MET A 793 -1.86 34.64 49.99
C MET A 793 -0.32 34.57 50.06
N ASN A 794 0.41 34.78 48.95
CA ASN A 794 1.87 34.76 48.96
C ASN A 794 2.44 36.17 48.84
N GLY A 795 2.34 36.92 49.94
CA GLY A 795 3.05 38.18 50.13
C GLY A 795 4.52 37.95 50.48
N THR A 796 5.40 37.86 49.49
CA THR A 796 6.84 38.08 49.68
C THR A 796 7.41 38.83 48.47
N LYS A 797 8.02 39.99 48.78
CA LYS A 797 8.60 40.94 47.81
C LYS A 797 9.77 40.31 47.02
N PRO A 798 9.99 40.69 45.75
CA PRO A 798 11.17 40.27 45.01
C PRO A 798 12.38 41.12 45.41
N GLY A 799 13.42 40.45 45.95
CA GLY A 799 14.75 40.99 46.16
C GLY A 799 15.70 40.52 45.05
N GLN A 800 16.56 41.44 44.63
CA GLN A 800 17.59 41.34 43.59
C GLN A 800 18.59 40.18 43.82
N ALA A 801 19.08 39.56 42.73
CA ALA A 801 20.51 39.53 42.34
C ALA A 801 20.82 38.44 41.30
N VAL A 802 21.47 38.90 40.21
CA VAL A 802 22.41 38.27 39.24
C VAL A 802 21.94 37.06 38.44
#